data_AF-A0A1S2XQ10-F1
#
_entry.id   AF-A0A1S2XQ10-F1
#
_cell.length_a   1.000
_cell.length_b   1.000
_cell.length_c   1.000
_cell.angle_alpha   90.00
_cell.angle_beta   90.00
_cell.angle_gamma   90.00
#
_symmetry.space_group_name_H-M   'P 1'
#
loop_
_entity.id
_entity.type
_entity.pdbx_description
1 polymer ?
#
loop_
_entity_poly.entity_id
_entity_poly.type
_entity_poly.pdbx_seq_one_letter_code
_entity_poly.pdbx_strand_id
1 'polypeptide(L)'
;MNLTYEQRLQVAAKLILDDDTRAGDAPPSEEELGIKATLKPHQVEGVSWLVRRYKLGVNVVLGDEMGLGKTLQAISFLSYLKVRQLSLGPFLVLCPLSVTDGWVSEIIKYAPKLEVFKYVGDKECRRSLRMKTHEYVTRHSTHDVVLPFDLLLTSYDIALMDKDFLSQIPWQYAIIDEAQRLKNPSSVLFNVLKDRYVMPRRLLLTGTPIQNNLSELWALMYFCMPSVFGTLDQFLSTFRDISDLTSGHDSPKVKERLQILRSVLAAFMLRRTKSKLMESGSLVLPSLTETTVLVPLVSLQKKVYMSILRKELPKLVALSSGTSNHQSLQNTVLQLRKACSHPYLFPGIEPEPYEEGEHLVQASGKLLILDQLLQKLHHYGHRVLLFAQMTHTLDILQDYLELRKYSYERLDGSIRAEERFAAIRSFSNPSSNMGLNFEADQNGAFVFMISTRAGGVGLNLVAADTVIFYEQDWNPQVDKQALQRAHRIGQMNHVLCINLVTEHTVEEVIMRRAERKLQLSLNVTGDNILEHEDKKLSAVGAGDLKSIIVGLHMFDPNEINDGKDKGVDLPGINAMADKVIAMRNEQLSDKDNRKFEVNPRNILKGYDVKEGGSASLSCDLGLDEASYLSWVNKFEEISKSSCDSIMDLRSRRNLDEEKSKKLETAKKKAEEKKLSKWNALGYHSLNVEDPISPPDGEIILDAGSVHFVYGDCTAPANISSSEPAIIFSCIDTSGRWGHGGMFDALTKLSSSISDAYERASEHGDLHLGDLHLIKLEDDCDDQNLDDNASKMVALAVVQSYNPRRKVPRSEISLVNLESCLSKAAFSAAQNSASIHMPRIGYQDGSDRSQWYTIERLLRKYASIYNINIYVYYYRRSR
;
A
#
# COMPACT_ATOMS: atom_id res chain seq x y z
N MET A 1 -6.34 36.14 -39.94
CA MET A 1 -5.06 35.45 -40.17
C MET A 1 -5.05 34.20 -39.30
N ASN A 2 -4.97 33.00 -39.89
CA ASN A 2 -4.83 31.77 -39.12
C ASN A 2 -3.39 31.67 -38.61
N LEU A 3 -3.15 32.11 -37.38
CA LEU A 3 -1.88 31.93 -36.69
C LEU A 3 -1.54 30.43 -36.63
N THR A 4 -0.27 30.07 -36.83
CA THR A 4 0.16 28.68 -36.59
C THR A 4 0.02 28.35 -35.10
N TYR A 5 -0.09 27.06 -34.77
CA TYR A 5 -0.27 26.61 -33.39
C TYR A 5 0.82 27.17 -32.44
N GLU A 6 2.08 27.13 -32.87
CA GLU A 6 3.22 27.69 -32.15
C GLU A 6 3.10 29.21 -31.96
N GLN A 7 2.76 29.96 -33.01
CA GLN A 7 2.61 31.41 -32.94
C GLN A 7 1.48 31.81 -31.99
N ARG A 8 0.37 31.04 -31.97
CA ARG A 8 -0.72 31.27 -31.01
C ARG A 8 -0.25 31.15 -29.57
N LEU A 9 0.54 30.12 -29.25
CA LEU A 9 1.09 29.91 -27.92
C LEU A 9 2.06 31.03 -27.53
N GLN A 10 2.95 31.42 -28.45
CA GLN A 10 3.94 32.49 -28.21
C GLN A 10 3.28 33.86 -28.02
N VAL A 11 2.27 34.20 -28.82
CA VAL A 11 1.54 35.47 -28.68
C VAL A 11 0.81 35.51 -27.34
N ALA A 12 0.15 34.42 -26.94
CA ALA A 12 -0.50 34.33 -25.64
C ALA A 12 0.50 34.51 -24.49
N ALA A 13 1.65 33.83 -24.55
CA ALA A 13 2.70 33.96 -23.54
C ALA A 13 3.26 35.37 -23.49
N LYS A 14 3.53 35.99 -24.65
CA LYS A 14 4.09 37.34 -24.74
C LYS A 14 3.15 38.39 -24.16
N LEU A 15 1.85 38.33 -24.47
CA LEU A 15 0.86 39.26 -23.90
C LEU A 15 0.84 39.22 -22.37
N ILE A 16 0.97 38.01 -21.80
CA ILE A 16 0.96 37.80 -20.36
C ILE A 16 2.27 38.30 -19.71
N LEU A 17 3.42 38.01 -20.33
CA LEU A 17 4.73 38.42 -19.81
C LEU A 17 5.00 39.92 -19.98
N ASP A 18 4.51 40.53 -21.06
CA ASP A 18 4.62 41.98 -21.28
C ASP A 18 3.83 42.75 -20.20
N ASP A 19 2.67 42.24 -19.76
CA ASP A 19 1.93 42.81 -18.62
C ASP A 19 2.73 42.79 -17.31
N ASP A 20 3.47 41.70 -17.05
CA ASP A 20 4.32 41.60 -15.86
C ASP A 20 5.40 42.70 -15.83
N THR A 21 5.94 43.09 -16.99
CA THR A 21 6.95 44.16 -17.09
C THR A 21 6.37 45.57 -16.93
N ARG A 22 5.06 45.74 -17.20
CA ARG A 22 4.35 47.02 -17.05
C ARG A 22 3.81 47.22 -15.64
N ALA A 23 3.52 46.12 -14.94
CA ALA A 23 3.00 46.12 -13.59
C ALA A 23 4.10 46.47 -12.57
N GLY A 24 4.26 47.77 -12.30
CA GLY A 24 5.03 48.29 -11.16
C GLY A 24 4.23 48.35 -9.85
N ASP A 25 3.13 47.59 -9.72
CA ASP A 25 2.27 47.58 -8.54
C ASP A 25 3.08 47.07 -7.33
N ALA A 26 3.04 47.83 -6.23
CA ALA A 26 3.58 47.39 -4.95
C ALA A 26 2.86 46.09 -4.52
N PRO A 27 3.58 45.13 -3.89
CA PRO A 27 2.95 43.92 -3.37
C PRO A 27 1.83 44.29 -2.39
N PRO A 28 0.70 43.54 -2.38
CA PRO A 28 -0.42 43.82 -1.49
C PRO A 28 0.05 43.73 -0.04
N SER A 29 -0.32 44.72 0.78
CA SER A 29 0.00 44.73 2.21
C SER A 29 -0.78 43.64 2.95
N GLU A 30 -0.31 43.26 4.14
CA GLU A 30 -0.99 42.23 4.97
C GLU A 30 -2.45 42.61 5.29
N GLU A 31 -2.72 43.90 5.46
CA GLU A 31 -4.08 44.43 5.68
C GLU A 31 -4.99 44.25 4.46
N GLU A 32 -4.45 44.43 3.25
CA GLU A 32 -5.18 44.24 1.99
C GLU A 32 -5.49 42.77 1.70
N LEU A 33 -4.63 41.87 2.15
CA LEU A 33 -4.86 40.43 2.06
C LEU A 33 -5.92 39.96 3.06
N GLY A 34 -6.10 40.69 4.17
CA GLY A 34 -7.08 40.35 5.22
C GLY A 34 -6.77 39.06 5.98
N ILE A 35 -5.50 38.66 6.02
CA ILE A 35 -5.02 37.44 6.68
C ILE A 35 -4.41 37.74 8.05
N LYS A 36 -4.45 36.77 8.95
CA LYS A 36 -3.81 36.84 10.28
C LYS A 36 -2.38 36.29 10.32
N ALA A 37 -1.80 35.94 9.17
CA ALA A 37 -0.47 35.33 9.07
C ALA A 37 0.53 36.23 8.35
N THR A 38 1.75 36.26 8.87
CA THR A 38 2.90 36.85 8.18
C THR A 38 3.37 35.92 7.06
N LEU A 39 3.29 36.39 5.82
CA LEU A 39 3.72 35.64 4.65
C LEU A 39 5.23 35.76 4.46
N LYS A 40 5.87 34.66 4.02
CA LYS A 40 7.27 34.69 3.59
C LYS A 40 7.43 35.49 2.28
N PRO A 41 8.62 36.05 1.98
CA PRO A 41 8.82 36.88 0.78
C PRO A 41 8.39 36.20 -0.52
N HIS A 42 8.72 34.92 -0.70
CA HIS A 42 8.26 34.17 -1.88
C HIS A 42 6.73 33.97 -1.88
N GLN A 43 6.10 33.84 -0.72
CA GLN A 43 4.64 33.70 -0.66
C GLN A 43 3.95 35.01 -1.06
N VAL A 44 4.49 36.16 -0.64
CA VAL A 44 4.00 37.49 -1.06
C VAL A 44 4.10 37.64 -2.57
N GLU A 45 5.27 37.35 -3.15
CA GLU A 45 5.47 37.36 -4.61
C GLU A 45 4.48 36.43 -5.33
N GLY A 46 4.25 35.24 -4.78
CA GLY A 46 3.32 34.26 -5.34
C GLY A 46 1.87 34.76 -5.34
N VAL A 47 1.43 35.38 -4.25
CA VAL A 47 0.08 35.99 -4.16
C VAL A 47 -0.04 37.17 -5.14
N SER A 48 0.96 38.05 -5.21
CA SER A 48 0.99 39.15 -6.19
C SER A 48 0.88 38.64 -7.62
N TRP A 49 1.57 37.55 -7.94
CA TRP A 49 1.48 36.89 -9.25
C TRP A 49 0.07 36.37 -9.53
N LEU A 50 -0.57 35.70 -8.56
CA LEU A 50 -1.97 35.23 -8.69
C LEU A 50 -2.94 36.40 -8.93
N VAL A 51 -2.77 37.52 -8.22
CA VAL A 51 -3.60 38.72 -8.38
C VAL A 51 -3.47 39.32 -9.78
N ARG A 52 -2.25 39.45 -10.31
CA ARG A 52 -2.01 39.95 -11.68
C ARG A 52 -2.71 39.08 -12.73
N ARG A 53 -2.53 37.77 -12.63
CA ARG A 53 -3.15 36.80 -13.54
C ARG A 53 -4.68 36.81 -13.45
N TYR A 54 -5.22 37.01 -12.25
CA TYR A 54 -6.65 37.18 -12.05
C TYR A 54 -7.19 38.42 -12.78
N LYS A 55 -6.55 39.60 -12.60
CA LYS A 55 -6.91 40.86 -13.28
C LYS A 55 -6.90 40.69 -14.81
N LEU A 56 -5.95 39.92 -15.36
CA LEU A 56 -5.82 39.67 -16.80
C LEU A 56 -6.84 38.70 -17.40
N GLY A 57 -7.63 37.97 -16.61
CA GLY A 57 -8.53 36.96 -17.18
C GLY A 57 -7.92 35.56 -17.31
N VAL A 58 -6.73 35.31 -16.79
CA VAL A 58 -5.95 34.09 -17.09
C VAL A 58 -6.06 33.05 -15.97
N ASN A 59 -6.29 31.79 -16.35
CA ASN A 59 -6.23 30.64 -15.45
C ASN A 59 -4.79 30.11 -15.36
N VAL A 60 -4.40 29.66 -14.17
CA VAL A 60 -2.99 29.42 -13.85
C VAL A 60 -2.75 28.15 -13.04
N VAL A 61 -1.50 27.72 -13.05
CA VAL A 61 -0.99 26.58 -12.29
C VAL A 61 0.04 27.08 -11.27
N LEU A 62 -0.21 26.87 -9.98
CA LEU A 62 0.80 27.06 -8.95
C LEU A 62 1.56 25.74 -8.74
N GLY A 63 2.69 25.65 -9.43
CA GLY A 63 3.59 24.50 -9.52
C GLY A 63 4.74 24.51 -8.49
N ASP A 64 4.67 25.34 -7.45
CA ASP A 64 5.68 25.42 -6.40
C ASP A 64 5.98 24.06 -5.77
N GLU A 65 7.25 23.82 -5.43
CA GLU A 65 7.67 22.60 -4.75
C GLU A 65 6.86 22.36 -3.46
N MET A 66 6.64 21.08 -3.13
CA MET A 66 5.88 20.71 -1.95
C MET A 66 6.54 21.24 -0.68
N GLY A 67 5.72 21.82 0.19
CA GLY A 67 6.17 22.39 1.45
C GLY A 67 6.35 23.91 1.47
N LEU A 68 6.27 24.59 0.32
CA LEU A 68 6.43 26.06 0.24
C LEU A 68 5.19 26.88 0.64
N GLY A 69 4.10 26.22 1.04
CA GLY A 69 2.88 26.88 1.51
C GLY A 69 1.90 27.28 0.40
N LYS A 70 1.68 26.42 -0.59
CA LYS A 70 0.69 26.64 -1.68
C LYS A 70 -0.72 26.90 -1.14
N THR A 71 -1.15 26.15 -0.13
CA THR A 71 -2.44 26.30 0.53
C THR A 71 -2.60 27.70 1.11
N LEU A 72 -1.61 28.17 1.88
CA LEU A 72 -1.60 29.52 2.44
C LEU A 72 -1.63 30.61 1.36
N GLN A 73 -0.86 30.46 0.27
CA GLN A 73 -0.90 31.40 -0.87
C GLN A 73 -2.30 31.44 -1.50
N ALA A 74 -2.93 30.28 -1.70
CA ALA A 74 -4.26 30.17 -2.29
C ALA A 74 -5.35 30.77 -1.37
N ILE A 75 -5.29 30.51 -0.05
CA ILE A 75 -6.19 31.10 0.95
C ILE A 75 -6.03 32.62 0.99
N SER A 76 -4.80 33.12 1.00
CA SER A 76 -4.50 34.55 1.02
C SER A 76 -5.05 35.25 -0.22
N PHE A 77 -4.94 34.60 -1.39
CA PHE A 77 -5.52 35.08 -2.63
C PHE A 77 -7.05 35.13 -2.59
N LEU A 78 -7.74 34.09 -2.09
CA LEU A 78 -9.20 34.12 -1.95
C LEU A 78 -9.68 35.18 -0.95
N SER A 79 -8.96 35.34 0.16
CA SER A 79 -9.23 36.38 1.16
C SER A 79 -9.11 37.78 0.53
N TYR A 80 -8.07 38.02 -0.26
CA TYR A 80 -7.89 39.25 -1.02
C TYR A 80 -9.07 39.54 -1.96
N LEU A 81 -9.55 38.54 -2.71
CA LEU A 81 -10.70 38.70 -3.61
C LEU A 81 -11.97 39.14 -2.86
N LYS A 82 -12.21 38.57 -1.67
CA LYS A 82 -13.37 38.92 -0.84
C LYS A 82 -13.22 40.31 -0.23
N VAL A 83 -12.06 40.63 0.36
CA VAL A 83 -11.82 41.92 1.04
C VAL A 83 -11.88 43.09 0.06
N ARG A 84 -11.33 42.92 -1.14
CA ARG A 84 -11.40 43.92 -2.21
C ARG A 84 -12.71 43.89 -3.00
N GLN A 85 -13.66 43.01 -2.65
CA GLN A 85 -14.94 42.82 -3.33
C GLN A 85 -14.82 42.60 -4.85
N LEU A 86 -13.71 41.98 -5.29
CA LEU A 86 -13.50 41.64 -6.70
C LEU A 86 -14.38 40.46 -7.13
N SER A 87 -14.66 39.55 -6.19
CA SER A 87 -15.55 38.41 -6.36
C SER A 87 -16.06 37.98 -4.99
N LEU A 88 -17.38 37.86 -4.84
CA LEU A 88 -18.05 37.51 -3.58
C LEU A 88 -18.30 36.00 -3.45
N GLY A 89 -17.79 35.17 -4.37
CA GLY A 89 -18.06 33.74 -4.42
C GLY A 89 -19.31 33.38 -5.26
N PRO A 90 -19.65 32.09 -5.38
CA PRO A 90 -19.11 30.98 -4.60
C PRO A 90 -17.79 30.43 -5.13
N PHE A 91 -16.90 30.04 -4.21
CA PHE A 91 -15.61 29.39 -4.48
C PHE A 91 -15.70 27.88 -4.24
N LEU A 92 -15.09 27.09 -5.14
CA LEU A 92 -14.99 25.64 -5.01
C LEU A 92 -13.55 25.25 -4.69
N VAL A 93 -13.33 24.43 -3.66
CA VAL A 93 -12.05 23.80 -3.38
C VAL A 93 -12.20 22.28 -3.52
N LEU A 94 -11.51 21.72 -4.51
CA LEU A 94 -11.39 20.26 -4.72
C LEU A 94 -10.03 19.80 -4.20
N CYS A 95 -10.01 18.91 -3.22
CA CYS A 95 -8.77 18.38 -2.66
C CYS A 95 -8.89 16.88 -2.30
N PRO A 96 -7.76 16.15 -2.12
CA PRO A 96 -7.80 14.79 -1.60
C PRO A 96 -8.46 14.72 -0.22
N LEU A 97 -9.17 13.62 0.07
CA LEU A 97 -9.91 13.47 1.33
C LEU A 97 -9.04 13.68 2.58
N SER A 98 -7.77 13.26 2.55
CA SER A 98 -6.86 13.36 3.70
C SER A 98 -6.44 14.78 4.08
N VAL A 99 -6.54 15.75 3.16
CA VAL A 99 -6.14 17.14 3.41
C VAL A 99 -7.32 18.06 3.72
N THR A 100 -8.55 17.56 3.63
CA THR A 100 -9.78 18.36 3.80
C THR A 100 -9.81 19.07 5.15
N ASP A 101 -9.46 18.39 6.24
CA ASP A 101 -9.40 18.98 7.58
C ASP A 101 -8.25 19.98 7.75
N GLY A 102 -7.12 19.74 7.08
CA GLY A 102 -6.00 20.67 7.04
C GLY A 102 -6.40 22.00 6.41
N TRP A 103 -7.08 21.96 5.26
CA TRP A 103 -7.64 23.14 4.60
C TRP A 103 -8.62 23.91 5.49
N VAL A 104 -9.58 23.22 6.12
CA VAL A 104 -10.55 23.86 7.02
C VAL A 104 -9.84 24.55 8.18
N SER A 105 -8.88 23.88 8.81
CA SER A 105 -8.09 24.43 9.93
C SER A 105 -7.28 25.65 9.51
N GLU A 106 -6.63 25.61 8.34
CA GLU A 106 -5.86 26.74 7.80
C GLU A 106 -6.76 27.94 7.46
N ILE A 107 -7.94 27.72 6.88
CA ILE A 107 -8.86 28.83 6.56
C ILE A 107 -9.38 29.49 7.85
N ILE A 108 -9.83 28.71 8.82
CA ILE A 108 -10.32 29.23 10.11
C ILE A 108 -9.22 30.02 10.82
N LYS A 109 -7.98 29.52 10.78
CA LYS A 109 -6.82 30.16 11.42
C LYS A 109 -6.40 31.44 10.71
N TYR A 110 -6.27 31.43 9.39
CA TYR A 110 -5.60 32.48 8.63
C TYR A 110 -6.56 33.48 7.97
N ALA A 111 -7.76 33.06 7.58
CA ALA A 111 -8.74 33.90 6.88
C ALA A 111 -10.16 33.74 7.48
N PRO A 112 -10.38 34.20 8.73
CA PRO A 112 -11.65 34.01 9.44
C PRO A 112 -12.84 34.77 8.84
N LYS A 113 -12.60 35.69 7.89
CA LYS A 113 -13.65 36.39 7.15
C LYS A 113 -14.28 35.52 6.05
N LEU A 114 -13.67 34.38 5.71
CA LEU A 114 -14.20 33.43 4.72
C LEU A 114 -15.05 32.37 5.43
N GLU A 115 -16.32 32.27 5.05
CA GLU A 115 -17.23 31.23 5.52
C GLU A 115 -17.02 29.95 4.71
N VAL A 116 -16.55 28.90 5.40
CA VAL A 116 -16.22 27.61 4.81
C VAL A 116 -17.30 26.59 5.08
N PHE A 117 -17.74 25.92 4.02
CA PHE A 117 -18.68 24.81 4.07
C PHE A 117 -17.99 23.50 3.67
N LYS A 118 -17.77 22.62 4.64
CA LYS A 118 -17.18 21.29 4.41
C LYS A 118 -18.26 20.32 3.91
N TYR A 119 -18.20 19.96 2.64
CA TYR A 119 -19.10 18.99 2.01
C TYR A 119 -18.45 17.60 1.91
N VAL A 120 -18.36 16.93 3.06
CA VAL A 120 -17.77 15.58 3.19
C VAL A 120 -18.63 14.74 4.13
N GLY A 121 -18.66 13.43 3.93
CA GLY A 121 -19.37 12.50 4.82
C GLY A 121 -20.06 11.39 4.07
N ASP A 122 -20.81 10.58 4.81
CA ASP A 122 -21.69 9.55 4.28
C ASP A 122 -22.91 10.15 3.55
N LYS A 123 -23.73 9.28 2.94
CA LYS A 123 -24.85 9.72 2.10
C LYS A 123 -25.89 10.52 2.90
N GLU A 124 -26.10 10.17 4.16
CA GLU A 124 -27.10 10.79 5.04
C GLU A 124 -26.64 12.15 5.54
N CYS A 125 -25.37 12.29 5.96
CA CYS A 125 -24.79 13.59 6.29
C CYS A 125 -24.88 14.54 5.08
N ARG A 126 -24.48 14.08 3.89
CA ARG A 126 -24.55 14.91 2.67
C ARG A 126 -25.98 15.29 2.29
N ARG A 127 -26.96 14.39 2.50
CA ARG A 127 -28.38 14.73 2.31
C ARG A 127 -28.82 15.83 3.26
N SER A 128 -28.45 15.74 4.53
CA SER A 128 -28.77 16.74 5.55
C SER A 128 -28.12 18.10 5.24
N LEU A 129 -26.87 18.09 4.76
CA LEU A 129 -26.16 19.29 4.30
C LEU A 129 -26.89 19.95 3.12
N ARG A 130 -27.29 19.18 2.09
CA ARG A 130 -28.07 19.70 0.96
C ARG A 130 -29.41 20.28 1.39
N MET A 131 -30.10 19.63 2.32
CA MET A 131 -31.37 20.15 2.86
C MET A 131 -31.16 21.50 3.56
N LYS A 132 -30.12 21.64 4.39
CA LYS A 132 -29.79 22.92 5.05
C LYS A 132 -29.50 24.03 4.04
N THR A 133 -28.72 23.73 2.98
CA THR A 133 -28.44 24.69 1.91
C THR A 133 -29.71 25.10 1.16
N HIS A 134 -30.56 24.12 0.81
CA HIS A 134 -31.81 24.38 0.11
C HIS A 134 -32.79 25.21 0.96
N GLU A 135 -32.90 24.90 2.25
CA GLU A 135 -33.76 25.62 3.18
C GLU A 135 -33.30 27.08 3.34
N TYR A 136 -31.99 27.33 3.38
CA TYR A 136 -31.44 28.69 3.43
C TYR A 136 -31.77 29.50 2.18
N VAL A 137 -31.57 28.91 0.99
CA VAL A 137 -31.87 29.54 -0.31
C VAL A 137 -33.37 29.82 -0.44
N THR A 138 -34.22 28.90 0.01
CA THR A 138 -35.68 29.06 -0.01
C THR A 138 -36.14 30.20 0.91
N ARG A 139 -35.50 30.38 2.08
CA ARG A 139 -35.84 31.45 3.03
C ARG A 139 -35.43 32.85 2.54
N HIS A 140 -34.33 32.98 1.79
CA HIS A 140 -33.76 34.27 1.38
C HIS A 140 -34.01 34.61 -0.09
N SER A 141 -35.07 34.04 -0.69
CA SER A 141 -35.40 34.23 -2.11
C SER A 141 -35.83 35.67 -2.44
N THR A 142 -34.85 36.55 -2.65
CA THR A 142 -34.99 37.83 -3.36
C THR A 142 -33.99 37.85 -4.52
N HIS A 143 -34.43 37.55 -5.74
CA HIS A 143 -33.79 37.66 -7.07
C HIS A 143 -32.31 37.23 -7.30
N ASP A 144 -31.42 37.29 -6.31
CA ASP A 144 -30.05 36.76 -6.32
C ASP A 144 -29.95 35.50 -5.44
N VAL A 145 -29.36 34.44 -5.98
CA VAL A 145 -29.10 33.19 -5.24
C VAL A 145 -27.96 33.44 -4.25
N VAL A 146 -28.29 33.97 -3.07
CA VAL A 146 -27.33 34.14 -1.98
C VAL A 146 -27.11 32.79 -1.29
N LEU A 147 -25.91 32.24 -1.42
CA LEU A 147 -25.51 31.02 -0.74
C LEU A 147 -25.08 31.31 0.70
N PRO A 148 -25.27 30.37 1.65
CA PRO A 148 -24.89 30.54 3.05
C PRO A 148 -23.38 30.38 3.33
N PHE A 149 -22.56 30.38 2.27
CA PHE A 149 -21.13 30.18 2.37
C PHE A 149 -20.42 30.88 1.22
N ASP A 150 -19.18 31.29 1.45
CA ASP A 150 -18.31 31.78 0.37
C ASP A 150 -17.57 30.64 -0.32
N LEU A 151 -17.17 29.61 0.45
CA LEU A 151 -16.27 28.55 0.01
C LEU A 151 -16.86 27.18 0.32
N LEU A 152 -17.03 26.34 -0.70
CA LEU A 152 -17.37 24.93 -0.55
C LEU A 152 -16.12 24.07 -0.74
N LEU A 153 -15.83 23.22 0.25
CA LEU A 153 -14.72 22.28 0.21
C LEU A 153 -15.24 20.85 0.07
N THR A 154 -14.78 20.13 -0.95
CA THR A 154 -15.19 18.73 -1.21
C THR A 154 -14.03 17.90 -1.76
N SER A 155 -14.20 16.58 -1.80
CA SER A 155 -13.24 15.64 -2.39
C SER A 155 -13.57 15.29 -3.83
N TYR A 156 -12.58 14.79 -4.57
CA TYR A 156 -12.75 14.32 -5.95
C TYR A 156 -13.82 13.24 -6.12
N ASP A 157 -13.87 12.27 -5.21
CA ASP A 157 -14.83 11.18 -5.28
C ASP A 157 -16.25 11.67 -5.02
N ILE A 158 -16.42 12.61 -4.09
CA ILE A 158 -17.72 13.22 -3.80
C ILE A 158 -18.17 14.13 -4.95
N ALA A 159 -17.25 14.87 -5.58
CA ALA A 159 -17.55 15.69 -6.76
C ALA A 159 -18.06 14.84 -7.95
N LEU A 160 -17.60 13.58 -8.05
CA LEU A 160 -18.12 12.61 -9.03
C LEU A 160 -19.49 12.04 -8.64
N MET A 161 -19.66 11.65 -7.38
CA MET A 161 -20.90 11.04 -6.88
C MET A 161 -22.07 12.02 -6.87
N ASP A 162 -21.84 13.24 -6.40
CA ASP A 162 -22.87 14.26 -6.19
C ASP A 162 -22.79 15.36 -7.28
N LYS A 163 -22.31 15.00 -8.48
CA LYS A 163 -22.12 15.91 -9.61
C LYS A 163 -23.39 16.67 -9.98
N ASP A 164 -24.56 16.05 -9.87
CA ASP A 164 -25.83 16.63 -10.31
C ASP A 164 -26.28 17.81 -9.42
N PHE A 165 -25.87 17.82 -8.15
CA PHE A 165 -26.10 18.93 -7.23
C PHE A 165 -25.03 20.00 -7.40
N LEU A 166 -23.75 19.60 -7.37
CA LEU A 166 -22.64 20.55 -7.40
C LEU A 166 -22.50 21.27 -8.75
N SER A 167 -22.98 20.68 -9.84
CA SER A 167 -23.04 21.33 -11.16
C SER A 167 -24.11 22.41 -11.28
N GLN A 168 -25.10 22.43 -10.38
CA GLN A 168 -26.15 23.47 -10.39
C GLN A 168 -25.62 24.82 -9.91
N ILE A 169 -24.51 24.82 -9.16
CA ILE A 169 -23.90 26.02 -8.62
C ILE A 169 -22.90 26.57 -9.65
N PRO A 170 -23.05 27.82 -10.12
CA PRO A 170 -22.04 28.46 -10.97
C PRO A 170 -20.87 28.95 -10.11
N TRP A 171 -19.74 28.24 -10.17
CA TRP A 171 -18.57 28.53 -9.35
C TRP A 171 -17.75 29.66 -9.95
N GLN A 172 -17.61 30.79 -9.26
CA GLN A 172 -16.85 31.94 -9.78
C GLN A 172 -15.35 31.64 -9.88
N TYR A 173 -14.83 30.91 -8.89
CA TYR A 173 -13.43 30.49 -8.85
C TYR A 173 -13.32 29.07 -8.30
N ALA A 174 -12.53 28.22 -8.97
CA ALA A 174 -12.27 26.86 -8.53
C ALA A 174 -10.78 26.64 -8.27
N ILE A 175 -10.46 26.13 -7.08
CA ILE A 175 -9.13 25.68 -6.69
C ILE A 175 -9.12 24.15 -6.73
N ILE A 176 -8.16 23.59 -7.45
CA ILE A 176 -7.99 22.14 -7.57
C ILE A 176 -6.61 21.78 -7.02
N ASP A 177 -6.60 21.17 -5.84
CA ASP A 177 -5.39 20.80 -5.11
C ASP A 177 -4.93 19.36 -5.43
N GLU A 178 -3.62 19.16 -5.55
CA GLU A 178 -3.03 17.93 -6.09
C GLU A 178 -3.58 17.60 -7.50
N ALA A 179 -3.50 18.60 -8.39
CA ALA A 179 -4.05 18.56 -9.74
C ALA A 179 -3.51 17.44 -10.63
N GLN A 180 -2.46 16.71 -10.23
CA GLN A 180 -2.00 15.49 -10.90
C GLN A 180 -3.09 14.40 -11.00
N ARG A 181 -4.19 14.51 -10.23
CA ARG A 181 -5.41 13.69 -10.43
C ARG A 181 -6.06 13.88 -11.81
N LEU A 182 -5.80 15.01 -12.49
CA LEU A 182 -6.31 15.37 -13.81
C LEU A 182 -5.34 15.07 -14.96
N LYS A 183 -4.29 14.27 -14.71
CA LYS A 183 -3.26 13.97 -15.71
C LYS A 183 -3.74 13.16 -16.91
N ASN A 184 -4.84 12.43 -16.77
CA ASN A 184 -5.40 11.61 -17.85
C ASN A 184 -6.66 12.30 -18.40
N PRO A 185 -6.63 12.80 -19.65
CA PRO A 185 -7.77 13.47 -20.27
C PRO A 185 -8.96 12.52 -20.50
N SER A 186 -8.72 11.21 -20.58
CA SER A 186 -9.77 10.19 -20.72
C SER A 186 -10.43 9.82 -19.38
N SER A 187 -9.98 10.40 -18.26
CA SER A 187 -10.55 10.12 -16.95
C SER A 187 -11.98 10.62 -16.83
N VAL A 188 -12.84 9.84 -16.17
CA VAL A 188 -14.23 10.25 -15.85
C VAL A 188 -14.25 11.55 -15.06
N LEU A 189 -13.30 11.73 -14.12
CA LEU A 189 -13.14 12.96 -13.34
C LEU A 189 -12.89 14.17 -14.23
N PHE A 190 -11.98 14.03 -15.20
CA PHE A 190 -11.59 15.09 -16.11
C PHE A 190 -12.80 15.57 -16.92
N ASN A 191 -13.53 14.63 -17.52
CA ASN A 191 -14.69 14.92 -18.36
C ASN A 191 -15.85 15.52 -17.54
N VAL A 192 -16.14 14.99 -16.34
CA VAL A 192 -17.22 15.51 -15.50
C VAL A 192 -16.94 16.95 -15.06
N LEU A 193 -15.72 17.24 -14.58
CA LEU A 193 -15.36 18.59 -14.16
C LEU A 193 -15.33 19.59 -15.32
N LYS A 194 -14.94 19.14 -16.52
CA LYS A 194 -14.90 20.01 -17.70
C LYS A 194 -16.30 20.29 -18.26
N ASP A 195 -17.13 19.26 -18.39
CA ASP A 195 -18.37 19.35 -19.16
C ASP A 195 -19.60 19.72 -18.30
N ARG A 196 -19.61 19.36 -17.01
CA ARG A 196 -20.76 19.58 -16.12
C ARG A 196 -20.61 20.79 -15.22
N TYR A 197 -19.39 21.12 -14.79
CA TYR A 197 -19.17 22.19 -13.82
C TYR A 197 -18.87 23.52 -14.54
N VAL A 198 -19.58 24.58 -14.16
CA VAL A 198 -19.32 25.93 -14.66
C VAL A 198 -18.26 26.58 -13.78
N MET A 199 -17.02 26.64 -14.28
CA MET A 199 -15.84 27.19 -13.58
C MET A 199 -15.03 28.11 -14.51
N PRO A 200 -15.46 29.36 -14.76
CA PRO A 200 -14.75 30.32 -15.60
C PRO A 200 -13.31 30.53 -15.14
N ARG A 201 -13.08 30.70 -13.83
CA ARG A 201 -11.74 30.90 -13.26
C ARG A 201 -11.25 29.67 -12.50
N ARG A 202 -10.00 29.28 -12.77
CA ARG A 202 -9.38 28.04 -12.26
C ARG A 202 -7.96 28.28 -11.78
N LEU A 203 -7.64 27.75 -10.60
CA LEU A 203 -6.30 27.63 -10.04
C LEU A 203 -5.98 26.17 -9.80
N LEU A 204 -4.96 25.65 -10.48
CA LEU A 204 -4.46 24.31 -10.22
C LEU A 204 -3.27 24.39 -9.27
N LEU A 205 -3.32 23.65 -8.17
CA LEU A 205 -2.18 23.49 -7.27
C LEU A 205 -1.56 22.12 -7.50
N THR A 206 -0.26 22.08 -7.78
CA THR A 206 0.46 20.82 -7.94
C THR A 206 1.90 20.97 -7.46
N GLY A 207 2.40 20.01 -6.69
CA GLY A 207 3.84 19.94 -6.39
C GLY A 207 4.67 19.36 -7.54
N THR A 208 4.00 18.65 -8.46
CA THR A 208 4.63 17.84 -9.49
C THR A 208 3.85 17.97 -10.80
N PRO A 209 3.98 19.08 -11.53
CA PRO A 209 3.21 19.37 -12.74
C PRO A 209 3.43 18.36 -13.88
N ILE A 210 4.59 17.71 -13.97
CA ILE A 210 4.92 16.76 -15.05
C ILE A 210 5.45 15.48 -14.43
N GLN A 211 4.72 14.36 -14.48
CA GLN A 211 5.18 13.11 -13.85
C GLN A 211 5.93 12.18 -14.79
N ASN A 212 5.28 11.73 -15.84
CA ASN A 212 5.83 10.70 -16.72
C ASN A 212 5.95 11.18 -18.17
N ASN A 213 4.94 11.91 -18.67
CA ASN A 213 4.78 12.19 -20.10
C ASN A 213 4.37 13.65 -20.36
N LEU A 214 4.73 14.17 -21.53
CA LEU A 214 4.28 15.49 -22.00
C LEU A 214 2.76 15.57 -22.21
N SER A 215 2.09 14.44 -22.44
CA SER A 215 0.62 14.38 -22.52
C SER A 215 -0.06 14.73 -21.19
N GLU A 216 0.57 14.41 -20.06
CA GLU A 216 0.07 14.79 -18.72
C GLU A 216 0.14 16.31 -18.54
N LEU A 217 1.24 16.93 -18.98
CA LEU A 217 1.38 18.39 -18.98
C LEU A 217 0.30 19.04 -19.84
N TRP A 218 0.12 18.55 -21.07
CA TRP A 218 -0.93 19.05 -21.96
C TRP A 218 -2.31 18.95 -21.30
N ALA A 219 -2.64 17.83 -20.66
CA ALA A 219 -3.93 17.65 -20.01
C ALA A 219 -4.19 18.71 -18.93
N LEU A 220 -3.19 19.04 -18.11
CA LEU A 220 -3.30 20.11 -17.10
C LEU A 220 -3.45 21.49 -17.75
N MET A 221 -2.62 21.81 -18.74
CA MET A 221 -2.65 23.11 -19.41
C MET A 221 -3.94 23.32 -20.20
N TYR A 222 -4.40 22.27 -20.88
CA TYR A 222 -5.69 22.23 -21.57
C TYR A 222 -6.85 22.38 -20.59
N PHE A 223 -6.78 21.76 -19.41
CA PHE A 223 -7.79 21.97 -18.37
C PHE A 223 -7.79 23.40 -17.82
N CYS A 224 -6.65 24.07 -17.74
CA CYS A 224 -6.59 25.50 -17.37
C CYS A 224 -7.21 26.40 -18.45
N MET A 225 -6.73 26.27 -19.69
CA MET A 225 -7.06 27.16 -20.81
C MET A 225 -7.30 26.38 -22.11
N PRO A 226 -8.49 25.75 -22.28
CA PRO A 226 -8.78 24.92 -23.46
C PRO A 226 -8.65 25.66 -24.79
N SER A 227 -8.98 26.96 -24.81
CA SER A 227 -8.96 27.81 -26.02
C SER A 227 -7.55 28.07 -26.57
N VAL A 228 -6.54 28.07 -25.69
CA VAL A 228 -5.15 28.37 -26.05
C VAL A 228 -4.42 27.11 -26.50
N PHE A 229 -4.55 26.02 -25.74
CA PHE A 229 -3.75 24.81 -25.93
C PHE A 229 -4.30 23.85 -27.00
N GLY A 230 -5.54 24.01 -27.47
CA GLY A 230 -6.06 23.23 -28.61
C GLY A 230 -6.10 21.72 -28.36
N THR A 231 -5.87 20.92 -29.41
CA THR A 231 -5.95 19.45 -29.34
C THR A 231 -4.62 18.81 -28.96
N LEU A 232 -4.68 17.57 -28.43
CA LEU A 232 -3.49 16.81 -28.04
C LEU A 232 -2.58 16.52 -29.23
N ASP A 233 -3.13 16.20 -30.40
CA ASP A 233 -2.34 15.86 -31.59
C ASP A 233 -1.53 17.07 -32.12
N GLN A 234 -2.10 18.28 -32.01
CA GLN A 234 -1.38 19.52 -32.34
C GLN A 234 -0.21 19.76 -31.38
N PHE A 235 -0.43 19.53 -30.09
CA PHE A 235 0.62 19.66 -29.09
C PHE A 235 1.74 18.62 -29.27
N LEU A 236 1.38 17.35 -29.43
CA LEU A 236 2.34 16.27 -29.61
C LEU A 236 3.11 16.40 -30.92
N SER A 237 2.48 16.77 -32.04
CA SER A 237 3.21 16.98 -33.31
C SER A 237 4.24 18.10 -33.23
N THR A 238 3.96 19.14 -32.44
CA THR A 238 4.86 20.27 -32.22
C THR A 238 6.05 19.87 -31.33
N PHE A 239 5.77 19.12 -30.24
CA PHE A 239 6.75 18.84 -29.17
C PHE A 239 7.23 17.38 -29.11
N ARG A 240 6.95 16.55 -30.13
CA ARG A 240 7.34 15.12 -30.18
C ARG A 240 8.84 14.93 -29.95
N ASP A 241 9.64 15.75 -30.62
CA ASP A 241 11.10 15.67 -30.60
C ASP A 241 11.69 15.94 -29.19
N ILE A 242 10.93 16.56 -28.28
CA ILE A 242 11.31 16.75 -26.87
C ILE A 242 11.14 15.45 -26.09
N SER A 243 10.12 14.64 -26.41
CA SER A 243 9.93 13.33 -25.79
C SER A 243 11.05 12.36 -26.13
N ASP A 244 11.65 12.52 -27.31
CA ASP A 244 12.73 11.67 -27.84
C ASP A 244 14.13 12.15 -27.42
N LEU A 245 14.27 13.23 -26.63
CA LEU A 245 15.56 13.65 -26.04
C LEU A 245 16.23 12.57 -25.20
N THR A 246 15.47 11.58 -24.73
CA THR A 246 16.01 10.39 -24.05
C THR A 246 16.84 9.49 -24.97
N SER A 247 16.84 9.70 -26.30
CA SER A 247 17.62 8.91 -27.27
C SER A 247 18.89 9.60 -27.80
N GLY A 248 19.35 10.70 -27.19
CA GLY A 248 20.75 11.16 -27.34
C GLY A 248 21.08 12.03 -28.57
N HIS A 249 20.09 12.56 -29.30
CA HIS A 249 20.32 13.51 -30.39
C HIS A 249 19.99 14.95 -29.98
N ASP A 250 21.00 15.67 -29.49
CA ASP A 250 20.94 17.13 -29.27
C ASP A 250 20.91 17.87 -30.61
N SER A 251 19.72 18.06 -31.19
CA SER A 251 19.57 18.97 -32.33
C SER A 251 19.25 20.39 -31.87
N PRO A 252 19.77 21.44 -32.54
CA PRO A 252 19.50 22.84 -32.17
C PRO A 252 18.01 23.19 -32.22
N LYS A 253 17.24 22.53 -33.10
CA LYS A 253 15.79 22.67 -33.21
C LYS A 253 15.04 22.23 -31.94
N VAL A 254 15.54 21.22 -31.25
CA VAL A 254 14.92 20.72 -30.01
C VAL A 254 15.12 21.71 -28.86
N LYS A 255 16.30 22.34 -28.77
CA LYS A 255 16.58 23.39 -27.78
C LYS A 255 15.69 24.62 -27.99
N GLU A 256 15.46 25.01 -29.25
CA GLU A 256 14.55 26.11 -29.59
C GLU A 256 13.10 25.80 -29.18
N ARG A 257 12.58 24.61 -29.52
CA ARG A 257 11.23 24.18 -29.13
C ARG A 257 11.06 24.05 -27.61
N LEU A 258 12.07 23.56 -26.91
CA LEU A 258 12.11 23.55 -25.45
C LEU A 258 12.03 24.96 -24.88
N GLN A 259 12.73 25.92 -25.47
CA GLN A 259 12.70 27.31 -25.01
C GLN A 259 11.32 27.95 -25.23
N ILE A 260 10.66 27.64 -26.35
CA ILE A 260 9.27 28.04 -26.61
C ILE A 260 8.33 27.43 -25.56
N LEU A 261 8.49 26.14 -25.24
CA LEU A 261 7.67 25.50 -24.23
C LEU A 261 7.88 26.15 -22.85
N ARG A 262 9.12 26.46 -22.48
CA ARG A 262 9.46 27.13 -21.21
C ARG A 262 8.88 28.52 -21.12
N SER A 263 8.91 29.32 -22.17
CA SER A 263 8.33 30.67 -22.17
C SER A 263 6.81 30.62 -22.03
N VAL A 264 6.15 29.66 -22.69
CA VAL A 264 4.72 29.41 -22.52
C VAL A 264 4.41 28.96 -21.09
N LEU A 265 5.16 28.01 -20.55
CA LEU A 265 4.96 27.55 -19.17
C LEU A 265 5.19 28.68 -18.16
N ALA A 266 6.19 29.54 -18.33
CA ALA A 266 6.45 30.66 -17.43
C ALA A 266 5.28 31.66 -17.37
N ALA A 267 4.51 31.81 -18.45
CA ALA A 267 3.33 32.68 -18.47
C ALA A 267 2.18 32.12 -17.62
N PHE A 268 1.93 30.81 -17.68
CA PHE A 268 0.77 30.16 -17.07
C PHE A 268 1.05 29.40 -15.76
N MET A 269 2.32 29.08 -15.49
CA MET A 269 2.76 28.28 -14.35
C MET A 269 3.84 29.00 -13.56
N LEU A 270 3.59 29.22 -12.27
CA LEU A 270 4.60 29.68 -11.32
C LEU A 270 5.19 28.46 -10.61
N ARG A 271 6.51 28.28 -10.68
CA ARG A 271 7.21 27.21 -9.97
C ARG A 271 8.53 27.68 -9.40
N ARG A 272 8.68 27.48 -8.09
CA ARG A 272 9.92 27.67 -7.34
C ARG A 272 10.34 26.40 -6.63
N THR A 273 11.64 26.17 -6.56
CA THR A 273 12.26 25.04 -5.86
C THR A 273 12.85 25.51 -4.53
N LYS A 274 12.95 24.61 -3.56
CA LYS A 274 13.58 24.89 -2.26
C LYS A 274 15.03 25.34 -2.46
N SER A 275 15.78 24.69 -3.36
CA SER A 275 17.17 25.05 -3.66
C SER A 275 17.30 26.51 -4.14
N LYS A 276 16.49 26.94 -5.11
CA LYS A 276 16.48 28.34 -5.60
C LYS A 276 16.08 29.34 -4.50
N LEU A 277 15.19 28.95 -3.61
CA LEU A 277 14.76 29.80 -2.48
C LEU A 277 15.79 29.86 -1.34
N MET A 278 16.57 28.81 -1.15
CA MET A 278 17.70 28.79 -0.21
C MET A 278 18.85 29.62 -0.75
N GLU A 279 19.17 29.52 -2.05
CA GLU A 279 20.19 30.34 -2.72
C GLU A 279 19.87 31.84 -2.68
N SER A 280 18.59 32.21 -2.83
CA SER A 280 18.13 33.59 -2.72
C SER A 280 17.97 34.08 -1.27
N GLY A 281 18.23 33.24 -0.26
CA GLY A 281 18.12 33.59 1.16
C GLY A 281 16.69 33.76 1.68
N SER A 282 15.67 33.47 0.87
CA SER A 282 14.24 33.63 1.21
C SER A 282 13.72 32.49 2.11
N LEU A 283 14.36 31.32 2.05
CA LEU A 283 13.98 30.14 2.82
C LEU A 283 15.16 29.56 3.59
N VAL A 284 15.03 29.47 4.91
CA VAL A 284 15.92 28.70 5.77
C VAL A 284 15.29 27.32 6.00
N LEU A 285 15.99 26.27 5.57
CA LEU A 285 15.62 24.87 5.78
C LEU A 285 16.91 24.05 6.03
N PRO A 286 16.89 23.06 6.93
CA PRO A 286 18.03 22.16 7.12
C PRO A 286 18.41 21.43 5.83
N SER A 287 19.67 20.98 5.71
CA SER A 287 20.09 20.22 4.54
C SER A 287 19.38 18.85 4.45
N LEU A 288 19.32 18.35 3.21
CA LEU A 288 18.78 17.05 2.86
C LEU A 288 19.90 16.26 2.17
N THR A 289 20.24 15.09 2.71
CA THR A 289 21.17 14.15 2.09
C THR A 289 20.40 12.94 1.56
N GLU A 290 20.48 12.68 0.26
CA GLU A 290 19.90 11.49 -0.38
C GLU A 290 21.02 10.48 -0.67
N THR A 291 20.89 9.26 -0.15
CA THR A 291 21.87 8.17 -0.33
C THR A 291 21.16 6.91 -0.83
N THR A 292 21.68 6.32 -1.90
CA THR A 292 21.25 4.99 -2.36
C THR A 292 22.22 3.93 -1.86
N VAL A 293 21.71 2.97 -1.10
CA VAL A 293 22.48 1.82 -0.59
C VAL A 293 22.17 0.63 -1.50
N LEU A 294 23.22 0.14 -2.15
CA LEU A 294 23.17 -1.05 -2.95
C LEU A 294 23.31 -2.29 -2.04
N VAL A 295 22.35 -3.20 -2.16
CA VAL A 295 22.16 -4.34 -1.26
C VAL A 295 22.42 -5.64 -2.01
N PRO A 296 23.36 -6.50 -1.56
CA PRO A 296 23.56 -7.80 -2.18
C PRO A 296 22.42 -8.77 -1.84
N LEU A 297 22.08 -9.65 -2.79
CA LEU A 297 21.10 -10.74 -2.57
C LEU A 297 21.68 -11.84 -1.66
N VAL A 298 20.88 -12.35 -0.73
CA VAL A 298 21.20 -13.54 0.08
C VAL A 298 21.02 -14.82 -0.74
N SER A 299 21.73 -15.91 -0.39
CA SER A 299 21.66 -17.23 -1.05
C SER A 299 20.24 -17.73 -1.27
N LEU A 300 19.34 -17.58 -0.28
CA LEU A 300 17.93 -17.95 -0.41
C LEU A 300 17.21 -17.09 -1.45
N GLN A 301 17.37 -15.76 -1.39
CA GLN A 301 16.81 -14.84 -2.39
C GLN A 301 17.31 -15.15 -3.80
N LYS A 302 18.60 -15.44 -3.98
CA LYS A 302 19.19 -15.81 -5.27
C LYS A 302 18.51 -17.06 -5.85
N LYS A 303 18.30 -18.10 -5.04
CA LYS A 303 17.61 -19.34 -5.46
C LYS A 303 16.19 -19.06 -5.94
N VAL A 304 15.43 -18.26 -5.17
CA VAL A 304 14.04 -17.89 -5.51
C VAL A 304 13.99 -17.05 -6.78
N TYR A 305 14.84 -16.03 -6.86
CA TYR A 305 14.94 -15.14 -8.02
C TYR A 305 15.28 -15.92 -9.30
N MET A 306 16.25 -16.84 -9.24
CA MET A 306 16.60 -17.72 -10.35
C MET A 306 15.48 -18.69 -10.72
N SER A 307 14.75 -19.24 -9.74
CA SER A 307 13.61 -20.12 -10.01
C SER A 307 12.51 -19.38 -10.78
N ILE A 308 12.22 -18.13 -10.41
CA ILE A 308 11.23 -17.29 -11.09
C ILE A 308 11.69 -16.99 -12.52
N LEU A 309 12.96 -16.60 -12.69
CA LEU A 309 13.51 -16.31 -14.01
C LEU A 309 13.52 -17.54 -14.93
N ARG A 310 13.93 -18.71 -14.45
CA ARG A 310 13.94 -19.95 -15.25
C ARG A 310 12.53 -20.36 -15.70
N LYS A 311 11.54 -20.22 -14.82
CA LYS A 311 10.13 -20.50 -15.13
C LYS A 311 9.57 -19.57 -16.22
N GLU A 312 10.04 -18.32 -16.24
CA GLU A 312 9.56 -17.30 -17.17
C GLU A 312 10.49 -17.09 -18.39
N LEU A 313 11.66 -17.77 -18.44
CA LEU A 313 12.66 -17.67 -19.52
C LEU A 313 12.07 -17.99 -20.91
N PRO A 314 11.27 -19.06 -21.10
CA PRO A 314 10.66 -19.35 -22.41
C PRO A 314 9.75 -18.23 -22.90
N LYS A 315 9.06 -17.53 -21.97
CA LYS A 315 8.17 -16.41 -22.28
C LYS A 315 8.95 -15.14 -22.62
N LEU A 316 10.05 -14.88 -21.91
CA LEU A 316 10.94 -13.74 -22.17
C LEU A 316 11.63 -13.86 -23.54
N VAL A 317 12.03 -15.06 -23.93
CA VAL A 317 12.63 -15.35 -25.26
C VAL A 317 11.60 -15.21 -26.38
N ALA A 318 10.35 -15.65 -26.18
CA ALA A 318 9.28 -15.47 -27.16
C ALA A 318 8.92 -13.99 -27.42
N LEU A 319 9.12 -13.12 -26.42
CA LEU A 319 8.88 -11.68 -26.50
C LEU A 319 9.97 -10.92 -27.26
N SER A 320 11.24 -11.34 -27.18
CA SER A 320 12.30 -10.80 -28.05
C SER A 320 12.03 -11.07 -29.54
N SER A 321 11.14 -12.03 -29.85
CA SER A 321 10.70 -12.38 -31.20
C SER A 321 9.40 -11.68 -31.63
N GLY A 322 8.86 -10.74 -30.84
CA GLY A 322 7.82 -9.80 -31.28
C GLY A 322 6.35 -10.20 -31.06
N THR A 323 6.05 -11.27 -30.31
CA THR A 323 4.65 -11.66 -30.01
C THR A 323 4.16 -11.05 -28.69
N SER A 324 3.02 -10.36 -28.73
CA SER A 324 2.55 -9.41 -27.70
C SER A 324 1.71 -10.06 -26.61
N ASN A 325 2.32 -10.37 -25.45
CA ASN A 325 1.59 -10.57 -24.18
C ASN A 325 2.22 -9.69 -23.08
N HIS A 326 1.86 -8.40 -23.05
CA HIS A 326 2.40 -7.44 -22.07
C HIS A 326 1.92 -7.67 -20.62
N GLN A 327 0.80 -8.39 -20.43
CA GLN A 327 0.18 -8.59 -19.12
C GLN A 327 0.89 -9.66 -18.28
N SER A 328 1.48 -10.68 -18.91
CA SER A 328 2.29 -11.70 -18.23
C SER A 328 3.61 -11.12 -17.70
N LEU A 329 4.25 -10.22 -18.45
CA LEU A 329 5.48 -9.53 -18.05
C LEU A 329 5.33 -8.68 -16.77
N GLN A 330 4.20 -8.00 -16.63
CA GLN A 330 3.93 -7.18 -15.44
C GLN A 330 3.88 -8.04 -14.18
N ASN A 331 3.30 -9.24 -14.29
CA ASN A 331 3.28 -10.22 -13.20
C ASN A 331 4.70 -10.73 -12.90
N THR A 332 5.52 -11.04 -13.92
CA THR A 332 6.92 -11.46 -13.72
C THR A 332 7.72 -10.41 -12.96
N VAL A 333 7.65 -9.15 -13.37
CA VAL A 333 8.37 -8.05 -12.70
C VAL A 333 7.89 -7.89 -11.26
N LEU A 334 6.59 -8.03 -11.00
CA LEU A 334 6.06 -7.99 -9.63
C LEU A 334 6.61 -9.14 -8.76
N GLN A 335 6.69 -10.36 -9.30
CA GLN A 335 7.29 -11.50 -8.56
C GLN A 335 8.79 -11.29 -8.31
N LEU A 336 9.54 -10.78 -9.30
CA LEU A 336 10.96 -10.47 -9.10
C LEU A 336 11.15 -9.40 -8.01
N ARG A 337 10.29 -8.38 -7.96
CA ARG A 337 10.29 -7.38 -6.87
C ARG A 337 9.99 -8.00 -5.51
N LYS A 338 9.04 -8.95 -5.42
CA LYS A 338 8.78 -9.68 -4.16
C LYS A 338 10.03 -10.43 -3.70
N ALA A 339 10.73 -11.11 -4.60
CA ALA A 339 11.96 -11.84 -4.29
C ALA A 339 13.10 -10.92 -3.80
N CYS A 340 13.24 -9.73 -4.38
CA CYS A 340 14.17 -8.70 -3.91
C CYS A 340 13.81 -8.15 -2.52
N SER A 341 12.51 -8.09 -2.20
CA SER A 341 12.01 -7.51 -0.95
C SER A 341 12.15 -8.49 0.21
N HIS A 342 11.53 -9.69 0.11
CA HIS A 342 11.67 -10.75 1.11
C HIS A 342 11.25 -12.12 0.56
N PRO A 343 12.02 -13.22 0.78
CA PRO A 343 11.63 -14.57 0.35
C PRO A 343 10.30 -15.08 0.91
N TYR A 344 9.97 -14.73 2.16
CA TYR A 344 8.75 -15.23 2.83
C TYR A 344 7.45 -14.64 2.28
N LEU A 345 7.53 -13.67 1.35
CA LEU A 345 6.39 -13.24 0.55
C LEU A 345 5.87 -14.35 -0.39
N PHE A 346 6.64 -15.42 -0.59
CA PHE A 346 6.21 -16.60 -1.33
C PHE A 346 5.79 -17.73 -0.38
N PRO A 347 4.63 -18.37 -0.63
CA PRO A 347 4.17 -19.48 0.18
C PRO A 347 5.13 -20.68 0.07
N GLY A 348 5.36 -21.37 1.19
CA GLY A 348 6.16 -22.60 1.27
C GLY A 348 7.68 -22.41 1.41
N ILE A 349 8.18 -21.17 1.48
CA ILE A 349 9.63 -20.91 1.62
C ILE A 349 10.06 -20.77 3.08
N GLU A 350 9.26 -20.05 3.87
CA GLU A 350 9.48 -19.91 5.30
C GLU A 350 9.36 -21.27 6.00
N PRO A 351 10.31 -21.61 6.89
CA PRO A 351 10.29 -22.88 7.59
C PRO A 351 9.10 -22.96 8.55
N GLU A 352 8.52 -24.15 8.67
CA GLU A 352 7.48 -24.43 9.68
C GLU A 352 8.15 -25.15 10.87
N PRO A 353 7.83 -24.81 12.13
CA PRO A 353 6.83 -23.84 12.60
C PRO A 353 7.21 -22.38 12.35
N TYR A 354 6.19 -21.53 12.18
CA TYR A 354 6.35 -20.09 11.95
C TYR A 354 6.72 -19.39 13.26
N GLU A 355 7.98 -19.45 13.64
CA GLU A 355 8.50 -18.85 14.86
C GLU A 355 9.20 -17.54 14.55
N GLU A 356 8.92 -16.48 15.32
CA GLU A 356 9.68 -15.23 15.23
C GLU A 356 11.13 -15.47 15.67
N GLY A 357 12.09 -15.24 14.78
CA GLY A 357 13.50 -15.48 15.07
C GLY A 357 14.45 -14.89 14.04
N GLU A 358 15.75 -14.99 14.31
CA GLU A 358 16.84 -14.42 13.48
C GLU A 358 16.80 -14.86 12.01
N HIS A 359 16.17 -16.01 11.73
CA HIS A 359 15.95 -16.50 10.36
C HIS A 359 15.22 -15.49 9.46
N LEU A 360 14.38 -14.60 10.04
CA LEU A 360 13.63 -13.57 9.35
C LEU A 360 14.59 -12.52 8.80
N VAL A 361 15.51 -12.05 9.64
CA VAL A 361 16.52 -11.05 9.26
C VAL A 361 17.51 -11.66 8.27
N GLN A 362 18.00 -12.87 8.55
CA GLN A 362 19.00 -13.56 7.72
C GLN A 362 18.48 -13.95 6.33
N ALA A 363 17.17 -14.09 6.15
CA ALA A 363 16.57 -14.46 4.87
C ALA A 363 16.66 -13.35 3.80
N SER A 364 16.80 -12.08 4.19
CA SER A 364 16.80 -10.94 3.26
C SER A 364 17.99 -10.01 3.45
N GLY A 365 18.70 -9.71 2.35
CA GLY A 365 19.82 -8.77 2.37
C GLY A 365 19.39 -7.35 2.79
N LYS A 366 18.16 -6.96 2.45
CA LYS A 366 17.62 -5.65 2.84
C LYS A 366 17.34 -5.57 4.32
N LEU A 367 16.78 -6.63 4.93
CA LEU A 367 16.56 -6.66 6.37
C LEU A 367 17.87 -6.67 7.15
N LEU A 368 18.90 -7.37 6.69
CA LEU A 368 20.22 -7.33 7.32
C LEU A 368 20.81 -5.91 7.38
N ILE A 369 20.72 -5.16 6.29
CA ILE A 369 21.17 -3.76 6.26
C ILE A 369 20.26 -2.88 7.11
N LEU A 370 18.94 -3.08 7.03
CA LEU A 370 17.97 -2.32 7.81
C LEU A 370 18.18 -2.52 9.31
N ASP A 371 18.51 -3.72 9.76
CA ASP A 371 18.77 -4.06 11.17
C ASP A 371 19.94 -3.26 11.74
N GLN A 372 21.07 -3.24 11.01
CA GLN A 372 22.23 -2.45 11.39
C GLN A 372 21.97 -0.95 11.33
N LEU A 373 21.22 -0.47 10.33
CA LEU A 373 20.87 0.95 10.23
C LEU A 373 19.96 1.39 11.38
N LEU A 374 18.88 0.63 11.66
CA LEU A 374 17.93 0.97 12.72
C LEU A 374 18.57 0.89 14.11
N GLN A 375 19.42 -0.10 14.37
CA GLN A 375 20.13 -0.20 15.64
C GLN A 375 20.97 1.05 15.92
N LYS A 376 21.72 1.53 14.91
CA LYS A 376 22.54 2.73 15.05
C LYS A 376 21.68 4.00 15.13
N LEU A 377 20.63 4.13 14.32
CA LEU A 377 19.70 5.27 14.36
C LEU A 377 18.97 5.38 15.71
N HIS A 378 18.59 4.23 16.29
CA HIS A 378 17.98 4.17 17.62
C HIS A 378 18.97 4.61 18.70
N HIS A 379 20.24 4.18 18.61
CA HIS A 379 21.29 4.60 19.54
C HIS A 379 21.52 6.12 19.54
N TYR A 380 21.46 6.75 18.37
CA TYR A 380 21.58 8.21 18.23
C TYR A 380 20.26 8.97 18.50
N GLY A 381 19.16 8.29 18.83
CA GLY A 381 17.87 8.91 19.15
C GLY A 381 17.14 9.54 17.96
N HIS A 382 17.41 9.06 16.74
CA HIS A 382 16.73 9.52 15.53
C HIS A 382 15.33 8.92 15.39
N ARG A 383 14.46 9.54 14.58
CA ARG A 383 13.09 9.03 14.31
C ARG A 383 12.94 8.71 12.83
N VAL A 384 12.42 7.53 12.52
CA VAL A 384 12.51 6.96 11.17
C VAL A 384 11.13 6.82 10.52
N LEU A 385 10.98 7.33 9.30
CA LEU A 385 9.87 6.98 8.41
C LEU A 385 10.31 5.84 7.50
N LEU A 386 9.59 4.71 7.54
CA LEU A 386 9.88 3.54 6.73
C LEU A 386 8.80 3.34 5.68
N PHE A 387 9.16 3.53 4.40
CA PHE A 387 8.26 3.40 3.27
C PHE A 387 8.42 2.06 2.56
N ALA A 388 7.30 1.35 2.33
CA ALA A 388 7.23 0.18 1.46
C ALA A 388 6.04 0.28 0.51
N GLN A 389 6.13 -0.35 -0.67
CA GLN A 389 5.06 -0.33 -1.66
C GLN A 389 4.03 -1.43 -1.38
N MET A 390 4.49 -2.63 -1.02
CA MET A 390 3.64 -3.79 -0.75
C MET A 390 3.22 -3.85 0.73
N THR A 391 1.93 -4.05 0.99
CA THR A 391 1.40 -4.18 2.37
C THR A 391 1.91 -5.43 3.07
N HIS A 392 2.08 -6.54 2.35
CA HIS A 392 2.67 -7.76 2.92
C HIS A 392 4.13 -7.60 3.34
N THR A 393 4.88 -6.70 2.70
CA THR A 393 6.22 -6.35 3.16
C THR A 393 6.15 -5.57 4.47
N LEU A 394 5.14 -4.72 4.66
CA LEU A 394 4.90 -4.05 5.95
C LEU A 394 4.55 -5.04 7.07
N ASP A 395 3.83 -6.12 6.76
CA ASP A 395 3.53 -7.19 7.72
C ASP A 395 4.84 -7.84 8.20
N ILE A 396 5.74 -8.22 7.29
CA ILE A 396 7.06 -8.79 7.63
C ILE A 396 7.92 -7.79 8.42
N LEU A 397 7.88 -6.51 8.05
CA LEU A 397 8.61 -5.46 8.76
C LEU A 397 8.05 -5.25 10.17
N GLN A 398 6.74 -5.42 10.35
CA GLN A 398 6.09 -5.37 11.65
C GLN A 398 6.61 -6.48 12.56
N ASP A 399 6.59 -7.72 12.10
CA ASP A 399 7.11 -8.88 12.85
C ASP A 399 8.59 -8.68 13.22
N TYR A 400 9.38 -8.11 12.32
CA TYR A 400 10.78 -7.77 12.58
C TYR A 400 10.95 -6.68 13.67
N LEU A 401 10.12 -5.63 13.66
CA LEU A 401 10.17 -4.58 14.69
C LEU A 401 9.71 -5.10 16.05
N GLU A 402 8.74 -6.02 16.08
CA GLU A 402 8.30 -6.72 17.29
C GLU A 402 9.41 -7.62 17.85
N LEU A 403 10.08 -8.40 16.99
CA LEU A 403 11.24 -9.22 17.34
C LEU A 403 12.37 -8.39 17.99
N ARG A 404 12.66 -7.20 17.45
CA ARG A 404 13.68 -6.27 17.98
C ARG A 404 13.16 -5.36 19.10
N LYS A 405 11.87 -5.43 19.46
CA LYS A 405 11.19 -4.61 20.49
C LYS A 405 11.27 -3.10 20.24
N TYR A 406 11.20 -2.68 18.97
CA TYR A 406 11.13 -1.26 18.63
C TYR A 406 9.69 -0.75 18.64
N SER A 407 9.45 0.43 19.22
CA SER A 407 8.14 1.07 19.18
C SER A 407 7.84 1.57 17.76
N TYR A 408 6.64 1.27 17.26
CA TYR A 408 6.27 1.65 15.90
C TYR A 408 4.80 2.07 15.77
N GLU A 409 4.52 2.81 14.70
CA GLU A 409 3.17 3.15 14.24
C GLU A 409 3.02 2.74 12.77
N ARG A 410 1.81 2.34 12.35
CA ARG A 410 1.55 1.83 10.98
C ARG A 410 0.49 2.67 10.27
N LEU A 411 0.74 3.00 9.01
CA LEU A 411 -0.19 3.72 8.14
C LEU A 411 -0.28 3.07 6.75
N ASP A 412 -1.38 2.36 6.50
CA ASP A 412 -1.71 1.80 5.20
C ASP A 412 -3.11 2.23 4.71
N GLY A 413 -3.50 1.71 3.53
CA GLY A 413 -4.77 2.05 2.88
C GLY A 413 -6.03 1.46 3.54
N SER A 414 -5.88 0.52 4.48
CA SER A 414 -6.99 -0.14 5.17
C SER A 414 -7.42 0.59 6.45
N ILE A 415 -6.53 1.40 7.02
CA ILE A 415 -6.73 2.13 8.27
C ILE A 415 -7.75 3.26 8.10
N ARG A 416 -8.68 3.36 9.06
CA ARG A 416 -9.74 4.38 9.08
C ARG A 416 -9.14 5.78 9.23
N ALA A 417 -9.86 6.80 8.76
CA ALA A 417 -9.37 8.18 8.81
C ALA A 417 -9.07 8.64 10.25
N GLU A 418 -9.91 8.28 11.22
CA GLU A 418 -9.74 8.67 12.63
C GLU A 418 -8.48 8.06 13.25
N GLU A 419 -8.27 6.75 13.07
CA GLU A 419 -7.08 6.01 13.50
C GLU A 419 -5.81 6.59 12.86
N ARG A 420 -5.88 6.95 11.57
CA ARG A 420 -4.77 7.61 10.86
C ARG A 420 -4.35 8.91 11.56
N PHE A 421 -5.30 9.74 11.96
CA PHE A 421 -4.98 10.99 12.67
C PHE A 421 -4.45 10.74 14.08
N ALA A 422 -4.96 9.71 14.78
CA ALA A 422 -4.44 9.31 16.08
C ALA A 422 -2.97 8.88 15.98
N ALA A 423 -2.61 8.03 15.02
CA ALA A 423 -1.23 7.60 14.77
C ALA A 423 -0.31 8.79 14.45
N ILE A 424 -0.75 9.73 13.61
CA ILE A 424 0.04 10.93 13.28
C ILE A 424 0.28 11.81 14.51
N ARG A 425 -0.73 11.98 15.37
CA ARG A 425 -0.62 12.76 16.61
C ARG A 425 0.30 12.07 17.62
N SER A 426 0.15 10.75 17.79
CA SER A 426 1.02 9.90 18.60
C SER A 426 2.48 10.09 18.21
N PHE A 427 2.78 10.03 16.91
CA PHE A 427 4.14 10.22 16.40
C PHE A 427 4.66 11.67 16.46
N SER A 428 3.77 12.65 16.26
CA SER A 428 4.15 14.07 16.19
C SER A 428 4.37 14.71 17.56
N ASN A 429 3.74 14.19 18.61
CA ASN A 429 3.94 14.69 19.96
C ASN A 429 5.36 14.35 20.41
N PRO A 430 6.24 15.36 20.62
CA PRO A 430 7.50 15.11 21.30
C PRO A 430 7.15 14.77 22.75
N SER A 431 7.78 13.73 23.31
CA SER A 431 7.89 13.55 24.75
C SER A 431 8.66 14.74 25.30
N SER A 432 7.95 15.83 25.59
CA SER A 432 8.50 17.04 26.17
C SER A 432 8.75 16.81 27.66
N ASN A 433 9.83 16.12 27.99
CA ASN A 433 10.48 16.16 29.30
C ASN A 433 12.00 15.96 29.11
N MET A 434 12.62 16.89 28.38
CA MET A 434 14.07 17.11 28.45
C MET A 434 14.38 17.75 29.82
N GLY A 435 14.31 16.94 30.87
CA GLY A 435 14.50 17.34 32.26
C GLY A 435 15.00 16.15 33.08
N LEU A 436 16.32 15.94 33.07
CA LEU A 436 17.10 15.26 34.11
C LEU A 436 16.42 14.07 34.81
N ASN A 437 16.10 12.99 34.09
CA ASN A 437 15.98 11.64 34.65
C ASN A 437 16.21 10.63 33.52
N PHE A 438 17.25 9.83 33.63
CA PHE A 438 17.79 8.97 32.57
C PHE A 438 17.10 7.58 32.50
N GLU A 439 15.91 7.42 33.09
CA GLU A 439 15.21 6.14 33.12
C GLU A 439 13.74 6.33 32.75
N ALA A 440 13.33 5.64 31.67
CA ALA A 440 11.97 5.47 31.14
C ALA A 440 11.29 6.67 30.43
N ASP A 441 11.85 7.13 29.31
CA ASP A 441 11.16 8.02 28.35
C ASP A 441 10.73 7.24 27.07
N GLN A 442 10.09 6.07 27.26
CA GLN A 442 9.73 5.08 26.21
C GLN A 442 8.37 5.31 25.51
N ASN A 443 7.72 6.48 25.65
CA ASN A 443 6.33 6.63 25.18
C ASN A 443 6.16 7.18 23.75
N GLY A 444 7.25 7.40 23.02
CA GLY A 444 7.22 7.85 21.61
C GLY A 444 7.55 6.73 20.63
N ALA A 445 6.80 6.62 19.53
CA ALA A 445 7.10 5.67 18.47
C ALA A 445 8.41 6.03 17.73
N PHE A 446 9.35 5.08 17.66
CA PHE A 446 10.64 5.23 17.00
C PHE A 446 10.52 5.12 15.46
N VAL A 447 9.77 4.13 14.97
CA VAL A 447 9.54 3.89 13.54
C VAL A 447 8.10 4.18 13.16
N PHE A 448 7.89 4.91 12.07
CA PHE A 448 6.57 5.08 11.47
C PHE A 448 6.55 4.40 10.09
N MET A 449 5.86 3.26 10.01
CA MET A 449 5.72 2.46 8.80
C MET A 449 4.59 2.99 7.92
N ILE A 450 4.90 3.27 6.65
CA ILE A 450 3.95 3.89 5.73
C ILE A 450 3.95 3.15 4.39
N SER A 451 2.76 2.80 3.90
CA SER A 451 2.67 2.41 2.49
C SER A 451 2.90 3.63 1.59
N THR A 452 3.80 3.56 0.61
CA THR A 452 4.18 4.72 -0.23
C THR A 452 2.96 5.45 -0.82
N ARG A 453 1.91 4.69 -1.17
CA ARG A 453 0.64 5.25 -1.67
C ARG A 453 -0.16 6.00 -0.60
N ALA A 454 -0.23 5.50 0.63
CA ALA A 454 -0.93 6.19 1.71
C ALA A 454 -0.13 7.39 2.23
N GLY A 455 1.20 7.31 2.21
CA GLY A 455 2.12 8.41 2.56
C GLY A 455 2.16 9.55 1.54
N GLY A 456 1.84 9.26 0.28
CA GLY A 456 1.73 10.28 -0.77
C GLY A 456 0.62 11.31 -0.50
N VAL A 457 -0.35 11.01 0.37
CA VAL A 457 -1.57 11.81 0.53
C VAL A 457 -1.47 12.81 1.70
N GLY A 458 -0.73 13.90 1.49
CA GLY A 458 -0.99 15.15 2.23
C GLY A 458 -0.52 15.27 3.68
N LEU A 459 0.18 14.27 4.24
CA LEU A 459 0.52 14.24 5.67
C LEU A 459 1.62 15.25 6.06
N ASN A 460 1.69 15.62 7.35
CA ASN A 460 2.76 16.45 7.91
C ASN A 460 3.53 15.63 8.96
N LEU A 461 4.77 15.22 8.63
CA LEU A 461 5.56 14.26 9.43
C LEU A 461 6.92 14.86 9.78
N VAL A 462 6.92 16.11 10.24
CA VAL A 462 8.12 16.89 10.54
C VAL A 462 8.88 16.36 11.75
N ALA A 463 8.23 15.55 12.61
CA ALA A 463 8.86 14.93 13.77
C ALA A 463 9.94 13.89 13.41
N ALA A 464 9.93 13.37 12.18
CA ALA A 464 10.97 12.47 11.70
C ALA A 464 12.10 13.22 11.01
N ASP A 465 13.32 12.75 11.22
CA ASP A 465 14.54 13.27 10.60
C ASP A 465 15.16 12.28 9.60
N THR A 466 14.73 11.02 9.61
CA THR A 466 15.28 9.98 8.75
C THR A 466 14.18 9.32 7.95
N VAL A 467 14.37 9.17 6.64
CA VAL A 467 13.43 8.55 5.72
C VAL A 467 14.11 7.38 5.02
N ILE A 468 13.54 6.18 5.11
CA ILE A 468 14.06 4.97 4.49
C ILE A 468 13.02 4.44 3.50
N PHE A 469 13.41 4.31 2.23
CA PHE A 469 12.63 3.61 1.22
C PHE A 469 13.12 2.17 1.11
N TYR A 470 12.31 1.24 1.62
CA TYR A 470 12.57 -0.20 1.52
C TYR A 470 12.30 -0.73 0.10
N GLU A 471 11.29 -0.16 -0.56
CA GLU A 471 10.89 -0.43 -1.95
C GLU A 471 10.65 0.90 -2.68
N GLN A 472 11.18 1.03 -3.92
CA GLN A 472 11.00 2.23 -4.74
C GLN A 472 9.76 2.16 -5.65
N ASP A 473 9.10 3.28 -5.90
CA ASP A 473 7.99 3.34 -6.84
C ASP A 473 8.49 3.48 -8.30
N TRP A 474 7.64 3.11 -9.26
CA TRP A 474 7.90 3.32 -10.69
C TRP A 474 7.87 4.80 -11.10
N ASN A 475 7.20 5.62 -10.28
CA ASN A 475 7.13 7.05 -10.43
C ASN A 475 7.96 7.73 -9.33
N PRO A 476 9.15 8.29 -9.65
CA PRO A 476 10.04 8.92 -8.66
C PRO A 476 9.36 10.08 -7.90
N GLN A 477 8.30 10.65 -8.47
CA GLN A 477 7.61 11.77 -7.87
C GLN A 477 6.77 11.39 -6.66
N VAL A 478 6.29 10.15 -6.61
CA VAL A 478 5.56 9.65 -5.44
C VAL A 478 6.53 9.54 -4.27
N ASP A 479 7.74 9.02 -4.52
CA ASP A 479 8.80 8.91 -3.50
C ASP A 479 9.29 10.29 -3.06
N LYS A 480 9.52 11.22 -3.99
CA LYS A 480 9.85 12.62 -3.65
C LYS A 480 8.74 13.31 -2.86
N GLN A 481 7.49 13.07 -3.21
CA GLN A 481 6.33 13.60 -2.49
C GLN A 481 6.27 13.04 -1.06
N ALA A 482 6.63 11.78 -0.85
CA ALA A 482 6.74 11.15 0.46
C ALA A 482 7.91 11.74 1.28
N LEU A 483 9.08 11.92 0.67
CA LEU A 483 10.24 12.56 1.32
C LEU A 483 9.95 14.00 1.76
N GLN A 484 9.25 14.76 0.93
CA GLN A 484 8.84 16.14 1.22
C GLN A 484 7.79 16.25 2.35
N ARG A 485 7.31 15.13 2.92
CA ARG A 485 6.47 15.11 4.14
C ARG A 485 7.28 15.35 5.41
N ALA A 486 8.55 14.90 5.42
CA ALA A 486 9.51 15.16 6.50
C ALA A 486 10.35 16.41 6.22
N HIS A 487 10.84 16.56 4.98
CA HIS A 487 11.62 17.73 4.57
C HIS A 487 10.71 18.89 4.15
N ARG A 488 10.12 19.59 5.13
CA ARG A 488 9.17 20.70 4.94
C ARG A 488 9.45 21.84 5.92
N ILE A 489 8.90 23.03 5.63
CA ILE A 489 8.87 24.16 6.58
C ILE A 489 8.34 23.68 7.93
N GLY A 490 9.15 23.84 8.98
CA GLY A 490 8.91 23.31 10.32
C GLY A 490 9.97 22.28 10.74
N GLN A 491 10.69 21.69 9.79
CA GLN A 491 11.81 20.80 10.07
C GLN A 491 12.99 21.58 10.65
N MET A 492 13.49 21.09 11.79
CA MET A 492 14.62 21.68 12.52
C MET A 492 15.89 20.84 12.36
N ASN A 493 15.75 19.54 12.08
CA ASN A 493 16.86 18.61 11.99
C ASN A 493 17.27 18.36 10.53
N HIS A 494 18.53 17.98 10.35
CA HIS A 494 19.04 17.47 9.08
C HIS A 494 18.26 16.23 8.63
N VAL A 495 17.78 16.21 7.39
CA VAL A 495 17.00 15.08 6.87
C VAL A 495 17.90 14.12 6.09
N LEU A 496 17.94 12.85 6.50
CA LEU A 496 18.64 11.79 5.79
C LEU A 496 17.63 10.89 5.05
N CYS A 497 17.77 10.76 3.73
CA CYS A 497 16.98 9.88 2.90
C CYS A 497 17.82 8.69 2.42
N ILE A 498 17.40 7.47 2.74
CA ILE A 498 18.09 6.22 2.39
C ILE A 498 17.21 5.41 1.44
N ASN A 499 17.71 5.14 0.24
CA ASN A 499 17.05 4.25 -0.72
C ASN A 499 17.73 2.88 -0.71
N LEU A 500 17.03 1.82 -0.33
CA LEU A 500 17.55 0.46 -0.40
C LEU A 500 17.25 -0.15 -1.78
N VAL A 501 18.29 -0.48 -2.54
CA VAL A 501 18.17 -1.04 -3.90
C VAL A 501 18.99 -2.32 -4.00
N THR A 502 18.37 -3.40 -4.47
CA THR A 502 19.05 -4.70 -4.58
C THR A 502 19.92 -4.78 -5.83
N GLU A 503 21.21 -5.11 -5.65
CA GLU A 503 22.22 -5.20 -6.71
C GLU A 503 21.91 -6.26 -7.76
N HIS A 504 22.21 -5.95 -9.03
CA HIS A 504 22.05 -6.84 -10.18
C HIS A 504 20.62 -7.38 -10.37
N THR A 505 19.61 -6.64 -9.92
CA THR A 505 18.20 -7.04 -10.00
C THR A 505 17.34 -6.10 -10.83
N VAL A 506 16.06 -6.44 -10.96
CA VAL A 506 15.03 -5.58 -11.56
C VAL A 506 14.90 -4.21 -10.87
N GLU A 507 15.28 -4.09 -9.60
CA GLU A 507 15.19 -2.81 -8.87
C GLU A 507 16.12 -1.74 -9.43
N GLU A 508 17.34 -2.10 -9.85
CA GLU A 508 18.24 -1.14 -10.51
C GLU A 508 17.66 -0.63 -11.84
N VAL A 509 16.98 -1.50 -12.59
CA VAL A 509 16.32 -1.10 -13.84
C VAL A 509 15.18 -0.12 -13.56
N ILE A 510 14.42 -0.35 -12.49
CA ILE A 510 13.37 0.56 -12.01
C ILE A 510 13.99 1.90 -11.61
N MET A 511 15.08 1.91 -10.84
CA MET A 511 15.80 3.10 -10.43
C MET A 511 16.29 3.93 -11.63
N ARG A 512 16.97 3.30 -12.60
CA ARG A 512 17.46 3.99 -13.83
C ARG A 512 16.32 4.55 -14.67
N ARG A 513 15.16 3.89 -14.70
CA ARG A 513 13.96 4.39 -15.39
C ARG A 513 13.33 5.57 -14.65
N ALA A 514 13.26 5.48 -13.33
CA ALA A 514 12.76 6.56 -12.48
C ALA A 514 13.63 7.81 -12.65
N GLU A 515 14.95 7.65 -12.69
CA GLU A 515 15.88 8.76 -12.92
C GLU A 515 15.70 9.43 -14.30
N ARG A 516 15.55 8.65 -15.37
CA ARG A 516 15.26 9.20 -16.71
C ARG A 516 13.95 10.01 -16.75
N LYS A 517 12.90 9.54 -16.07
CA LYS A 517 11.63 10.28 -15.95
C LYS A 517 11.81 11.58 -15.18
N LEU A 518 12.64 11.57 -14.14
CA LEU A 518 12.95 12.77 -13.38
C LEU A 518 13.72 13.79 -14.24
N GLN A 519 14.69 13.35 -15.04
CA GLN A 519 15.44 14.21 -15.96
C GLN A 519 14.53 14.88 -16.99
N LEU A 520 13.56 14.15 -17.55
CA LEU A 520 12.54 14.74 -18.44
C LEU A 520 11.81 15.90 -17.75
N SER A 521 11.36 15.68 -16.51
CA SER A 521 10.65 16.68 -15.72
C SER A 521 11.51 17.94 -15.47
N LEU A 522 12.79 17.75 -15.11
CA LEU A 522 13.74 18.85 -14.88
C LEU A 522 14.04 19.65 -16.16
N ASN A 523 14.24 18.96 -17.28
CA ASN A 523 14.53 19.57 -18.57
C ASN A 523 13.37 20.45 -19.06
N VAL A 524 12.13 19.97 -18.95
CA VAL A 524 10.95 20.75 -19.36
C VAL A 524 10.74 21.95 -18.45
N THR A 525 10.99 21.78 -17.14
CA THR A 525 10.73 22.83 -16.16
C THR A 525 11.83 23.89 -16.07
N GLY A 526 13.02 23.61 -16.64
CA GLY A 526 14.14 24.56 -16.64
C GLY A 526 14.86 24.65 -15.29
N ASP A 527 14.84 23.57 -14.50
CA ASP A 527 15.50 23.48 -13.20
C ASP A 527 16.95 22.97 -13.29
N ASN A 528 17.56 22.96 -14.48
CA ASN A 528 18.94 22.46 -14.68
C ASN A 528 19.95 23.38 -13.97
N ILE A 529 20.54 22.87 -12.89
CA ILE A 529 21.67 23.47 -12.17
C ILE A 529 23.02 22.87 -12.61
N LEU A 530 23.04 21.85 -13.48
CA LEU A 530 24.29 21.19 -13.88
C LEU A 530 24.38 21.04 -15.40
N GLU A 531 25.04 22.00 -16.05
CA GLU A 531 25.84 21.75 -17.24
C GLU A 531 27.17 21.15 -16.79
N HIS A 532 27.20 19.86 -16.43
CA HIS A 532 28.45 19.11 -16.27
C HIS A 532 28.48 17.94 -17.27
N GLU A 533 29.66 17.72 -17.84
CA GLU A 533 29.94 16.90 -19.01
C GLU A 533 29.70 15.39 -18.82
N ASP A 534 28.44 14.92 -18.86
CA ASP A 534 28.16 13.48 -18.86
C ASP A 534 27.97 12.91 -20.27
N LYS A 535 29.08 12.77 -21.00
CA LYS A 535 29.12 12.13 -22.33
C LYS A 535 29.14 10.58 -22.30
N LYS A 536 28.92 9.95 -21.13
CA LYS A 536 29.04 8.47 -20.98
C LYS A 536 27.75 7.72 -20.63
N LEU A 537 26.64 8.39 -20.30
CA LEU A 537 25.42 7.72 -19.80
C LEU A 537 24.28 7.61 -20.83
N SER A 538 24.40 8.17 -22.03
CA SER A 538 23.28 8.34 -22.97
C SER A 538 23.10 7.27 -24.06
N ALA A 539 23.90 6.20 -24.07
CA ALA A 539 23.99 5.30 -25.24
C ALA A 539 23.40 3.89 -25.04
N VAL A 540 22.21 3.68 -24.46
CA VAL A 540 21.58 2.33 -24.44
C VAL A 540 20.03 2.40 -24.50
N GLY A 541 19.46 2.86 -25.61
CA GLY A 541 17.99 3.03 -25.76
C GLY A 541 17.18 1.74 -25.98
N ALA A 542 17.82 0.64 -26.39
CA ALA A 542 17.16 -0.64 -26.70
C ALA A 542 17.69 -1.83 -25.88
N GLY A 543 18.63 -1.58 -24.96
CA GLY A 543 19.30 -2.61 -24.16
C GLY A 543 18.63 -2.92 -22.82
N ASP A 544 17.50 -2.31 -22.46
CA ASP A 544 16.92 -2.43 -21.11
C ASP A 544 16.31 -3.81 -20.82
N LEU A 545 15.57 -4.42 -21.75
CA LEU A 545 15.13 -5.82 -21.60
C LEU A 545 16.31 -6.79 -21.73
N LYS A 546 17.28 -6.44 -22.60
CA LYS A 546 18.57 -7.12 -22.64
C LYS A 546 19.35 -6.96 -21.34
N SER A 547 19.16 -5.91 -20.56
CA SER A 547 19.86 -5.69 -19.28
C SER A 547 19.31 -6.59 -18.16
N ILE A 548 18.01 -6.90 -18.21
CA ILE A 548 17.41 -7.96 -17.39
C ILE A 548 18.01 -9.33 -17.80
N ILE A 549 18.26 -9.53 -19.10
CA ILE A 549 18.94 -10.72 -19.67
C ILE A 549 20.46 -10.73 -19.42
N VAL A 550 21.11 -9.58 -19.24
CA VAL A 550 22.53 -9.45 -18.90
C VAL A 550 22.73 -9.70 -17.41
N GLY A 551 21.81 -9.25 -16.55
CA GLY A 551 21.76 -9.66 -15.14
C GLY A 551 21.61 -11.17 -14.99
N LEU A 552 20.91 -11.83 -15.91
CA LEU A 552 20.81 -13.29 -16.04
C LEU A 552 22.16 -13.97 -16.38
N HIS A 553 23.08 -13.29 -17.05
CA HIS A 553 24.39 -13.81 -17.45
C HIS A 553 25.49 -13.65 -16.40
N MET A 554 25.28 -12.80 -15.37
CA MET A 554 26.25 -12.58 -14.28
C MET A 554 26.18 -13.62 -13.17
N PHE A 555 25.13 -14.44 -13.14
CA PHE A 555 25.03 -15.56 -12.19
C PHE A 555 25.49 -16.84 -12.89
N ASP A 556 26.78 -17.12 -12.80
CA ASP A 556 27.33 -18.35 -13.34
C ASP A 556 26.63 -19.55 -12.67
N PRO A 557 26.04 -20.49 -13.43
CA PRO A 557 25.42 -21.69 -12.85
C PRO A 557 26.41 -22.55 -12.06
N ASN A 558 27.72 -22.40 -12.33
CA ASN A 558 28.79 -23.06 -11.60
C ASN A 558 29.01 -22.48 -10.19
N GLU A 559 28.78 -21.18 -9.95
CA GLU A 559 28.88 -20.58 -8.60
C GLU A 559 27.73 -21.02 -7.67
N ILE A 560 26.60 -21.47 -8.22
CA ILE A 560 25.44 -21.93 -7.45
C ILE A 560 25.61 -23.39 -7.01
N ASN A 561 26.41 -24.17 -7.74
CA ASN A 561 26.64 -25.60 -7.49
C ASN A 561 27.86 -25.86 -6.59
N ASP A 562 28.81 -24.93 -6.54
CA ASP A 562 29.88 -24.95 -5.54
C ASP A 562 29.30 -24.54 -4.18
N GLY A 563 28.98 -25.54 -3.35
CA GLY A 563 28.46 -25.41 -1.98
C GLY A 563 29.41 -24.74 -0.97
N LYS A 564 30.25 -23.79 -1.38
CA LYS A 564 30.96 -22.88 -0.47
C LYS A 564 30.06 -21.67 -0.24
N ASP A 565 29.29 -21.71 0.84
CA ASP A 565 28.66 -20.51 1.40
C ASP A 565 29.76 -19.47 1.64
N LYS A 566 29.89 -18.49 0.74
CA LYS A 566 30.50 -17.21 1.10
C LYS A 566 29.50 -16.60 2.08
N GLY A 567 29.71 -16.85 3.37
CA GLY A 567 28.92 -16.23 4.44
C GLY A 567 28.77 -14.74 4.15
N VAL A 568 27.58 -14.21 4.39
CA VAL A 568 27.29 -12.79 4.19
C VAL A 568 28.34 -11.98 4.95
N ASP A 569 29.05 -11.09 4.25
CA ASP A 569 30.17 -10.32 4.79
C ASP A 569 29.66 -9.25 5.78
N LEU A 570 29.30 -9.67 6.99
CA LEU A 570 28.74 -8.86 8.07
C LEU A 570 29.62 -7.63 8.42
N PRO A 571 30.97 -7.71 8.38
CA PRO A 571 31.85 -6.54 8.48
C PRO A 571 31.65 -5.53 7.34
N GLY A 572 31.49 -6.01 6.11
CA GLY A 572 31.21 -5.18 4.93
C GLY A 572 29.88 -4.44 5.04
N ILE A 573 28.85 -5.12 5.55
CA ILE A 573 27.53 -4.52 5.81
C ILE A 573 27.62 -3.46 6.91
N ASN A 574 28.32 -3.75 8.01
CA ASN A 574 28.51 -2.78 9.10
C ASN A 574 29.24 -1.54 8.62
N ALA A 575 30.29 -1.71 7.80
CA ALA A 575 31.02 -0.61 7.19
C ALA A 575 30.14 0.23 6.25
N MET A 576 29.19 -0.38 5.53
CA MET A 576 28.21 0.37 4.72
C MET A 576 27.29 1.20 5.62
N ALA A 577 26.76 0.62 6.69
CA ALA A 577 25.92 1.35 7.64
C ALA A 577 26.69 2.48 8.35
N ASP A 578 27.96 2.26 8.72
CA ASP A 578 28.83 3.30 9.30
C ASP A 578 29.08 4.45 8.33
N LYS A 579 29.31 4.17 7.05
CA LYS A 579 29.47 5.21 6.03
C LYS A 579 28.21 6.05 5.84
N VAL A 580 27.04 5.41 5.86
CA VAL A 580 25.75 6.13 5.75
C VAL A 580 25.56 7.10 6.92
N ILE A 581 25.96 6.70 8.13
CA ILE A 581 25.86 7.56 9.31
C ILE A 581 26.97 8.61 9.33
N ALA A 582 28.18 8.29 8.87
CA ALA A 582 29.27 9.25 8.72
C ALA A 582 28.86 10.40 7.77
N MET A 583 28.16 10.11 6.68
CA MET A 583 27.60 11.12 5.76
C MET A 583 26.57 12.05 6.42
N ARG A 584 25.99 11.65 7.55
CA ARG A 584 25.12 12.52 8.36
C ARG A 584 25.92 13.50 9.21
N ASN A 585 27.09 13.07 9.70
CA ASN A 585 27.90 13.82 10.66
C ASN A 585 28.98 14.70 9.99
N GLU A 586 29.55 14.27 8.86
CA GLU A 586 30.53 15.04 8.09
C GLU A 586 29.83 15.94 7.07
N GLN A 587 29.79 17.25 7.35
CA GLN A 587 29.55 18.27 6.33
C GLN A 587 30.73 18.30 5.35
N LEU A 588 30.78 17.36 4.40
CA LEU A 588 31.81 17.42 3.34
C LEU A 588 31.49 18.56 2.37
N SER A 589 32.42 19.51 2.34
CA SER A 589 32.43 20.75 1.58
C SER A 589 32.79 20.59 0.09
N ASP A 590 32.62 19.42 -0.51
CA ASP A 590 32.93 19.21 -1.93
C ASP A 590 31.65 19.10 -2.77
N LYS A 591 31.47 20.08 -3.65
CA LYS A 591 30.32 20.24 -4.55
C LYS A 591 30.18 19.13 -5.62
N ASP A 592 31.11 18.18 -5.70
CA ASP A 592 31.20 17.21 -6.81
C ASP A 592 30.73 15.77 -6.49
N ASN A 593 30.35 15.42 -5.25
CA ASN A 593 30.02 14.02 -4.87
C ASN A 593 28.52 13.69 -4.72
N ARG A 594 27.61 14.48 -5.31
CA ARG A 594 26.14 14.27 -5.16
C ARG A 594 25.56 13.03 -5.86
N LYS A 595 26.39 12.22 -6.50
CA LYS A 595 26.08 10.85 -6.95
C LYS A 595 27.32 9.98 -6.77
N PHE A 596 27.35 9.21 -5.68
CA PHE A 596 28.39 8.21 -5.49
C PHE A 596 27.74 6.82 -5.59
N GLU A 597 28.02 6.11 -6.67
CA GLU A 597 27.85 4.65 -6.75
C GLU A 597 28.99 4.02 -5.94
N VAL A 598 28.67 3.24 -4.90
CA VAL A 598 29.67 2.37 -4.28
C VAL A 598 29.95 1.24 -5.27
N ASN A 599 30.93 1.46 -6.16
CA ASN A 599 31.40 0.47 -7.11
C ASN A 599 32.30 -0.55 -6.37
N PRO A 600 32.01 -1.86 -6.38
CA PRO A 600 32.80 -2.87 -5.64
C PRO A 600 34.14 -3.24 -6.32
N ARG A 601 34.66 -2.42 -7.23
CA ARG A 601 35.88 -2.72 -7.99
C ARG A 601 37.19 -2.57 -7.21
N ASN A 602 37.16 -2.12 -5.96
CA ASN A 602 38.37 -1.92 -5.16
C ASN A 602 38.72 -3.06 -4.19
N ILE A 603 38.00 -4.19 -4.19
CA ILE A 603 38.31 -5.33 -3.29
C ILE A 603 38.95 -6.52 -4.03
N LEU A 604 39.08 -6.48 -5.36
CA LEU A 604 39.81 -7.50 -6.12
C LEU A 604 41.05 -6.90 -6.82
N LYS A 605 42.04 -6.46 -6.04
CA LYS A 605 43.41 -6.23 -6.55
C LYS A 605 44.31 -7.37 -6.11
N GLY A 606 44.56 -8.27 -7.06
CA GLY A 606 45.60 -9.27 -6.95
C GLY A 606 45.45 -10.31 -8.03
N TYR A 607 45.69 -9.94 -9.29
CA TYR A 607 46.29 -10.80 -10.34
C TYR A 607 46.60 -9.92 -11.56
N ASP A 608 47.88 -9.79 -11.87
CA ASP A 608 48.43 -9.15 -13.07
C ASP A 608 48.13 -10.00 -14.32
N VAL A 609 47.45 -9.45 -15.34
CA VAL A 609 47.62 -9.86 -16.75
C VAL A 609 47.43 -8.66 -17.69
N LYS A 610 48.33 -8.57 -18.66
CA LYS A 610 48.63 -7.47 -19.61
C LYS A 610 47.50 -7.11 -20.59
N GLU A 611 47.52 -5.85 -21.02
CA GLU A 611 46.77 -5.28 -22.15
C GLU A 611 46.91 -6.05 -23.47
N GLY A 612 45.81 -6.15 -24.22
CA GLY A 612 45.84 -6.48 -25.64
C GLY A 612 44.47 -6.72 -26.29
N GLY A 613 44.09 -5.82 -27.21
CA GLY A 613 43.43 -6.18 -28.48
C GLY A 613 41.92 -6.43 -28.52
N SER A 614 41.22 -5.59 -29.27
CA SER A 614 39.85 -5.75 -29.77
C SER A 614 39.65 -7.01 -30.63
N ALA A 615 38.63 -7.82 -30.34
CA ALA A 615 38.04 -8.75 -31.33
C ALA A 615 36.56 -9.02 -31.01
N SER A 616 35.71 -8.75 -32.01
CA SER A 616 34.31 -9.18 -32.08
C SER A 616 34.20 -10.70 -32.09
N LEU A 617 33.44 -11.30 -31.18
CA LEU A 617 33.16 -12.74 -31.17
C LEU A 617 31.65 -12.98 -31.31
N SER A 618 31.26 -13.34 -32.54
CA SER A 618 30.08 -14.15 -32.83
C SER A 618 30.35 -15.59 -32.36
N CYS A 619 29.41 -16.21 -31.64
CA CYS A 619 29.46 -17.66 -31.42
C CYS A 619 28.05 -18.24 -31.31
N ASP A 620 27.67 -19.01 -32.33
CA ASP A 620 26.63 -20.04 -32.32
C ASP A 620 27.05 -21.16 -31.37
N LEU A 621 26.13 -21.68 -30.54
CA LEU A 621 26.34 -22.92 -29.80
C LEU A 621 25.06 -23.77 -29.84
N GLY A 622 25.20 -24.98 -30.38
CA GLY A 622 24.14 -25.94 -30.69
C GLY A 622 23.46 -26.55 -29.47
N LEU A 623 22.15 -26.74 -29.62
CA LEU A 623 21.26 -27.45 -28.71
C LEU A 623 21.12 -28.92 -29.17
N ASP A 624 21.19 -29.87 -28.24
CA ASP A 624 20.70 -31.23 -28.47
C ASP A 624 19.16 -31.23 -28.37
N GLU A 625 18.53 -31.12 -29.54
CA GLU A 625 17.11 -30.83 -29.77
C GLU A 625 16.18 -32.04 -29.49
N ALA A 626 16.74 -33.26 -29.39
CA ALA A 626 15.96 -34.49 -29.28
C ALA A 626 15.43 -34.79 -27.87
N SER A 627 16.18 -34.40 -26.83
CA SER A 627 15.78 -34.61 -25.43
C SER A 627 14.67 -33.64 -24.99
N TYR A 628 14.59 -32.48 -25.65
CA TYR A 628 13.63 -31.41 -25.36
C TYR A 628 12.24 -31.68 -25.95
N LEU A 629 12.17 -32.26 -27.15
CA LEU A 629 10.90 -32.55 -27.84
C LEU A 629 10.11 -33.72 -27.22
N SER A 630 10.78 -34.64 -26.52
CA SER A 630 10.12 -35.75 -25.80
C SER A 630 9.37 -35.28 -24.54
N TRP A 631 9.84 -34.20 -23.90
CA TRP A 631 9.22 -33.62 -22.71
C TRP A 631 8.04 -32.69 -23.04
N VAL A 632 8.11 -31.97 -24.17
CA VAL A 632 7.11 -31.00 -24.62
C VAL A 632 5.80 -31.69 -25.05
N ASN A 633 5.87 -32.84 -25.71
CA ASN A 633 4.68 -33.59 -26.15
C ASN A 633 3.83 -34.17 -25.01
N LYS A 634 4.34 -34.19 -23.77
CA LYS A 634 3.62 -34.73 -22.60
C LYS A 634 2.83 -33.68 -21.83
N PHE A 635 3.00 -32.40 -22.15
CA PHE A 635 2.36 -31.28 -21.43
C PHE A 635 1.28 -30.54 -22.23
N GLU A 636 1.18 -30.78 -23.55
CA GLU A 636 0.15 -30.18 -24.40
C GLU A 636 -1.26 -30.76 -24.20
N GLU A 637 -1.41 -31.86 -23.45
CA GLU A 637 -2.72 -32.49 -23.23
C GLU A 637 -3.55 -31.89 -22.07
N ILE A 638 -2.98 -31.03 -21.21
CA ILE A 638 -3.66 -30.62 -19.96
C ILE A 638 -4.22 -29.19 -20.00
N SER A 639 -3.89 -28.39 -21.01
CA SER A 639 -4.28 -26.97 -21.06
C SER A 639 -5.34 -26.67 -22.13
N LYS A 640 -6.53 -27.25 -22.00
CA LYS A 640 -7.73 -26.72 -22.68
C LYS A 640 -8.92 -26.55 -21.74
N SER A 641 -9.29 -25.28 -21.60
CA SER A 641 -10.62 -24.72 -21.28
C SER A 641 -10.93 -24.33 -19.83
N SER A 642 -10.84 -23.01 -19.59
CA SER A 642 -11.63 -22.25 -18.63
C SER A 642 -12.19 -21.03 -19.37
N CYS A 643 -13.46 -20.67 -19.18
CA CYS A 643 -13.89 -19.27 -19.02
C CYS A 643 -15.38 -19.09 -18.65
N ASP A 644 -15.62 -18.01 -17.89
CA ASP A 644 -16.79 -17.08 -17.86
C ASP A 644 -18.11 -17.46 -17.14
N SER A 645 -18.89 -16.56 -16.50
CA SER A 645 -18.72 -15.18 -15.99
C SER A 645 -19.98 -14.74 -15.16
N ILE A 646 -19.76 -13.89 -14.14
CA ILE A 646 -20.48 -12.65 -13.68
C ILE A 646 -22.05 -12.54 -13.71
N MET A 647 -22.73 -12.20 -12.58
CA MET A 647 -23.37 -10.87 -12.25
C MET A 647 -24.53 -10.86 -11.20
N ASP A 648 -24.49 -9.81 -10.36
CA ASP A 648 -25.56 -8.88 -9.90
C ASP A 648 -26.51 -9.04 -8.66
N LEU A 649 -26.22 -8.16 -7.68
CA LEU A 649 -26.99 -7.07 -7.05
C LEU A 649 -28.32 -7.27 -6.26
N ARG A 650 -28.22 -6.91 -4.97
CA ARG A 650 -29.06 -6.00 -4.13
C ARG A 650 -30.59 -6.09 -4.25
N SER A 651 -31.25 -6.26 -3.10
CA SER A 651 -32.02 -5.16 -2.47
C SER A 651 -32.66 -5.49 -1.10
N ARG A 652 -32.69 -4.44 -0.26
CA ARG A 652 -33.61 -4.16 0.85
C ARG A 652 -33.33 -4.79 2.21
N ARG A 653 -32.39 -4.16 2.92
CA ARG A 653 -32.44 -3.98 4.38
C ARG A 653 -33.43 -2.87 4.71
N ASN A 654 -34.06 -2.95 5.88
CA ASN A 654 -35.10 -2.06 6.45
C ASN A 654 -36.54 -2.61 6.44
N LEU A 655 -36.68 -3.93 6.27
CA LEU A 655 -37.78 -4.68 6.90
C LEU A 655 -37.33 -5.41 8.17
N ASP A 656 -36.06 -5.22 8.58
CA ASP A 656 -35.31 -6.24 9.32
C ASP A 656 -35.46 -6.17 10.83
N GLU A 657 -35.79 -5.03 11.44
CA GLU A 657 -35.86 -4.93 12.91
C GLU A 657 -37.23 -5.34 13.48
N GLU A 658 -38.30 -5.20 12.69
CA GLU A 658 -39.61 -5.72 13.07
C GLU A 658 -39.78 -7.19 12.63
N LYS A 659 -39.11 -7.57 11.53
CA LYS A 659 -38.96 -8.98 11.14
C LYS A 659 -38.05 -9.73 12.10
N SER A 660 -36.95 -9.18 12.62
CA SER A 660 -36.04 -9.92 13.49
C SER A 660 -36.72 -10.38 14.78
N LYS A 661 -37.51 -9.52 15.43
CA LYS A 661 -38.27 -9.90 16.65
C LYS A 661 -39.38 -10.92 16.36
N LYS A 662 -40.06 -10.81 15.20
CA LYS A 662 -41.03 -11.83 14.75
C LYS A 662 -40.36 -13.13 14.30
N LEU A 663 -39.15 -13.05 13.75
CA LEU A 663 -38.34 -14.19 13.31
C LEU A 663 -37.77 -14.92 14.52
N GLU A 664 -37.32 -14.23 15.56
CA GLU A 664 -36.82 -14.82 16.82
C GLU A 664 -37.94 -15.56 17.58
N THR A 665 -39.13 -14.96 17.66
CA THR A 665 -40.30 -15.63 18.29
C THR A 665 -40.84 -16.79 17.43
N ALA A 666 -40.76 -16.68 16.10
CA ALA A 666 -41.06 -17.78 15.20
C ALA A 666 -40.00 -18.89 15.24
N LYS A 667 -38.71 -18.55 15.41
CA LYS A 667 -37.60 -19.50 15.58
C LYS A 667 -37.78 -20.30 16.87
N LYS A 668 -38.04 -19.64 18.01
CA LYS A 668 -38.31 -20.33 19.28
C LYS A 668 -39.51 -21.29 19.20
N LYS A 669 -40.60 -20.88 18.55
CA LYS A 669 -41.77 -21.75 18.31
C LYS A 669 -41.50 -22.88 17.31
N ALA A 670 -40.62 -22.66 16.33
CA ALA A 670 -40.21 -23.69 15.38
C ALA A 670 -39.26 -24.70 16.04
N GLU A 671 -38.38 -24.23 16.92
CA GLU A 671 -37.49 -25.05 17.76
C GLU A 671 -38.29 -25.91 18.73
N GLU A 672 -39.27 -25.37 19.46
CA GLU A 672 -40.16 -26.15 20.34
C GLU A 672 -40.93 -27.24 19.59
N LYS A 673 -41.42 -26.94 18.38
CA LYS A 673 -42.08 -27.93 17.51
C LYS A 673 -41.10 -28.99 16.98
N LYS A 674 -39.85 -28.59 16.70
CA LYS A 674 -38.77 -29.48 16.26
C LYS A 674 -38.37 -30.44 17.39
N LEU A 675 -38.15 -29.93 18.60
CA LEU A 675 -37.90 -30.70 19.81
C LEU A 675 -39.06 -31.67 20.12
N SER A 676 -40.31 -31.22 19.99
CA SER A 676 -41.48 -32.10 20.17
C SER A 676 -41.56 -33.22 19.13
N LYS A 677 -41.15 -32.95 17.88
CA LYS A 677 -41.09 -33.94 16.80
C LYS A 677 -39.95 -34.94 17.00
N TRP A 678 -38.79 -34.49 17.48
CA TRP A 678 -37.66 -35.37 17.80
C TRP A 678 -37.95 -36.26 19.01
N ASN A 679 -38.56 -35.71 20.06
CA ASN A 679 -39.00 -36.48 21.22
C ASN A 679 -40.05 -37.54 20.86
N ALA A 680 -40.97 -37.23 19.92
CA ALA A 680 -41.94 -38.20 19.40
C ALA A 680 -41.30 -39.31 18.54
N LEU A 681 -40.10 -39.07 17.99
CA LEU A 681 -39.31 -40.04 17.21
C LEU A 681 -38.21 -40.72 18.04
N GLY A 682 -38.09 -40.40 19.33
CA GLY A 682 -37.08 -40.96 20.24
C GLY A 682 -35.65 -40.44 20.03
N TYR A 683 -35.46 -39.33 19.30
CA TYR A 683 -34.16 -38.74 18.98
C TYR A 683 -33.77 -37.63 19.98
N HIS A 684 -32.55 -37.70 20.51
CA HIS A 684 -31.96 -36.66 21.36
C HIS A 684 -30.73 -36.06 20.66
N SER A 685 -30.66 -34.73 20.56
CA SER A 685 -29.54 -34.04 19.90
C SER A 685 -28.27 -34.12 20.75
N LEU A 686 -27.12 -34.32 20.10
CA LEU A 686 -25.79 -34.31 20.71
C LEU A 686 -25.09 -32.94 20.55
N ASN A 687 -25.82 -31.92 20.10
CA ASN A 687 -25.30 -30.57 19.89
C ASN A 687 -25.03 -29.87 21.23
N VAL A 688 -23.88 -29.20 21.34
CA VAL A 688 -23.51 -28.40 22.50
C VAL A 688 -24.22 -27.04 22.47
N GLU A 689 -24.91 -26.70 23.55
CA GLU A 689 -25.58 -25.40 23.73
C GLU A 689 -24.59 -24.23 23.68
N ASP A 690 -25.06 -23.05 23.27
CA ASP A 690 -24.20 -21.86 23.16
C ASP A 690 -23.68 -21.44 24.55
N PRO A 691 -22.37 -21.20 24.71
CA PRO A 691 -21.80 -20.84 26.01
C PRO A 691 -22.33 -19.47 26.48
N ILE A 692 -22.74 -19.39 27.75
CA ILE A 692 -23.06 -18.11 28.40
C ILE A 692 -21.74 -17.36 28.53
N SER A 693 -21.63 -16.21 27.87
CA SER A 693 -20.41 -15.39 27.87
C SER A 693 -19.95 -15.12 29.30
N PRO A 694 -18.68 -15.38 29.66
CA PRO A 694 -18.15 -14.91 30.93
C PRO A 694 -18.17 -13.37 30.96
N PRO A 695 -18.43 -12.74 32.12
CA PRO A 695 -18.45 -11.29 32.23
C PRO A 695 -17.08 -10.72 31.87
N ASP A 696 -17.06 -9.75 30.96
CA ASP A 696 -15.86 -9.00 30.59
C ASP A 696 -15.24 -8.37 31.85
N GLY A 697 -14.09 -8.88 32.25
CA GLY A 697 -13.25 -8.26 33.26
C GLY A 697 -12.87 -9.18 34.40
N GLU A 698 -12.00 -10.14 34.14
CA GLU A 698 -11.00 -10.54 35.15
C GLU A 698 -9.71 -10.96 34.44
N ILE A 699 -8.60 -10.58 35.06
CA ILE A 699 -7.25 -10.53 34.53
C ILE A 699 -6.80 -11.94 34.09
N ILE A 700 -6.47 -12.09 32.81
CA ILE A 700 -5.92 -13.31 32.22
C ILE A 700 -4.56 -13.58 32.86
N LEU A 701 -4.52 -14.56 33.77
CA LEU A 701 -3.29 -15.23 34.17
C LEU A 701 -2.99 -16.33 33.15
N ASP A 702 -1.76 -16.32 32.67
CA ASP A 702 -1.23 -17.07 31.53
C ASP A 702 -1.10 -18.58 31.84
N ALA A 703 -2.21 -19.33 31.80
CA ALA A 703 -2.21 -20.74 32.19
C ALA A 703 -2.75 -21.74 31.14
N GLY A 704 -3.18 -21.30 29.95
CA GLY A 704 -3.57 -22.19 28.84
C GLY A 704 -2.56 -22.18 27.69
N SER A 705 -2.01 -23.34 27.29
CA SER A 705 -1.00 -23.45 26.23
C SER A 705 -1.46 -24.26 25.01
N VAL A 706 -1.07 -23.80 23.82
CA VAL A 706 -1.21 -24.53 22.55
C VAL A 706 0.09 -25.26 22.26
N HIS A 707 0.03 -26.58 22.10
CA HIS A 707 1.18 -27.45 21.85
C HIS A 707 1.12 -28.06 20.46
N PHE A 708 2.27 -28.07 19.77
CA PHE A 708 2.44 -28.63 18.44
C PHE A 708 3.16 -29.97 18.52
N VAL A 709 2.49 -31.06 18.11
CA VAL A 709 2.98 -32.44 18.33
C VAL A 709 3.00 -33.25 17.03
N TYR A 710 3.99 -34.13 16.87
CA TYR A 710 4.03 -35.08 15.75
C TYR A 710 3.37 -36.40 16.16
N GLY A 711 2.40 -36.88 15.37
CA GLY A 711 1.72 -38.15 15.65
C GLY A 711 0.30 -38.25 15.12
N ASP A 712 -0.40 -39.30 15.53
CA ASP A 712 -1.81 -39.52 15.21
C ASP A 712 -2.70 -38.88 16.27
N CYS A 713 -3.60 -37.99 15.84
CA CYS A 713 -4.53 -37.29 16.72
C CYS A 713 -5.61 -38.20 17.35
N THR A 714 -5.77 -39.43 16.85
CA THR A 714 -6.73 -40.41 17.37
C THR A 714 -6.20 -41.24 18.54
N ALA A 715 -4.89 -41.19 18.82
CA ALA A 715 -4.24 -41.93 19.90
C ALA A 715 -3.51 -40.99 20.89
N PRO A 716 -4.25 -40.26 21.76
CA PRO A 716 -3.66 -39.33 22.73
C PRO A 716 -2.82 -39.99 23.83
N ALA A 717 -2.91 -41.33 23.99
CA ALA A 717 -2.28 -42.11 25.06
C ALA A 717 -0.74 -42.03 25.12
N ASN A 718 -0.08 -41.54 24.06
CA ASN A 718 1.38 -41.38 24.04
C ASN A 718 1.88 -40.10 24.76
N ILE A 719 0.99 -39.22 25.23
CA ILE A 719 1.36 -37.88 25.76
C ILE A 719 0.93 -37.69 27.21
N SER A 720 -0.28 -38.13 27.59
CA SER A 720 -0.75 -38.17 28.97
C SER A 720 -1.80 -39.29 29.13
N SER A 721 -1.53 -40.31 29.95
CA SER A 721 -2.45 -41.45 30.14
C SER A 721 -3.58 -41.17 31.13
N SER A 722 -3.54 -40.03 31.86
CA SER A 722 -4.43 -39.74 32.99
C SER A 722 -5.45 -38.60 32.76
N GLU A 723 -5.41 -37.89 31.63
CA GLU A 723 -6.32 -36.76 31.36
C GLU A 723 -7.40 -37.13 30.34
N PRO A 724 -8.68 -36.72 30.55
CA PRO A 724 -9.72 -36.92 29.55
C PRO A 724 -9.41 -36.12 28.28
N ALA A 725 -9.69 -36.68 27.11
CA ALA A 725 -9.28 -36.10 25.83
C ALA A 725 -10.46 -35.92 24.88
N ILE A 726 -10.58 -34.74 24.27
CA ILE A 726 -11.56 -34.40 23.23
C ILE A 726 -10.87 -34.34 21.88
N ILE A 727 -11.23 -35.26 20.98
CA ILE A 727 -10.75 -35.28 19.59
C ILE A 727 -11.65 -34.39 18.74
N PHE A 728 -11.10 -33.31 18.19
CA PHE A 728 -11.83 -32.33 17.38
C PHE A 728 -11.64 -32.61 15.88
N SER A 729 -12.76 -32.74 15.14
CA SER A 729 -12.75 -33.01 13.70
C SER A 729 -13.79 -32.15 12.96
N CYS A 730 -13.41 -31.64 11.79
CA CYS A 730 -14.30 -30.83 10.93
C CYS A 730 -15.07 -31.72 9.94
N ILE A 731 -16.39 -31.54 9.89
CA ILE A 731 -17.31 -32.31 9.04
C ILE A 731 -18.16 -31.40 8.15
N ASP A 732 -18.77 -32.01 7.11
CA ASP A 732 -19.68 -31.35 6.18
C ASP A 732 -21.16 -31.62 6.51
N THR A 733 -22.05 -31.06 5.71
CA THR A 733 -23.52 -31.22 5.83
C THR A 733 -24.07 -32.25 4.83
N SER A 734 -23.22 -33.14 4.32
CA SER A 734 -23.60 -34.07 3.24
C SER A 734 -24.48 -35.23 3.69
N GLY A 735 -24.41 -35.58 4.98
CA GLY A 735 -25.15 -36.70 5.55
C GLY A 735 -24.66 -38.08 5.14
N ARG A 736 -23.50 -38.18 4.49
CA ARG A 736 -22.83 -39.46 4.19
C ARG A 736 -21.44 -39.47 4.82
N TRP A 737 -21.11 -40.52 5.56
CA TRP A 737 -19.77 -40.63 6.13
C TRP A 737 -18.72 -40.77 5.02
N GLY A 738 -17.64 -40.01 5.13
CA GLY A 738 -16.57 -39.99 4.13
C GLY A 738 -15.68 -41.24 4.20
N HIS A 739 -14.87 -41.45 3.16
CA HIS A 739 -13.79 -42.44 3.14
C HIS A 739 -12.44 -41.72 3.02
N GLY A 740 -11.45 -42.17 3.79
CA GLY A 740 -10.07 -41.68 3.76
C GLY A 740 -9.62 -40.91 5.00
N GLY A 741 -8.35 -41.11 5.39
CA GLY A 741 -7.64 -40.31 6.39
C GLY A 741 -8.32 -40.31 7.76
N MET A 742 -8.75 -39.13 8.21
CA MET A 742 -9.37 -38.93 9.53
C MET A 742 -10.73 -39.64 9.66
N PHE A 743 -11.52 -39.74 8.58
CA PHE A 743 -12.83 -40.41 8.62
C PHE A 743 -12.67 -41.91 8.89
N ASP A 744 -11.71 -42.56 8.23
CA ASP A 744 -11.42 -43.98 8.45
C ASP A 744 -10.80 -44.22 9.84
N ALA A 745 -9.98 -43.27 10.33
CA ALA A 745 -9.38 -43.34 11.65
C ALA A 745 -10.44 -43.23 12.77
N LEU A 746 -11.43 -42.34 12.61
CA LEU A 746 -12.57 -42.23 13.54
C LEU A 746 -13.48 -43.46 13.48
N THR A 747 -13.76 -44.02 12.29
CA THR A 747 -14.55 -45.27 12.19
C THR A 747 -13.86 -46.45 12.85
N LYS A 748 -12.52 -46.53 12.77
CA LYS A 748 -11.73 -47.55 13.48
C LYS A 748 -11.76 -47.37 15.00
N LEU A 749 -11.89 -46.12 15.47
CA LEU A 749 -11.97 -45.80 16.90
C LEU A 749 -13.32 -46.22 17.48
N SER A 750 -14.42 -45.93 16.79
CA SER A 750 -15.76 -46.46 17.13
C SER A 750 -16.72 -46.29 15.96
N SER A 751 -17.49 -47.34 15.64
CA SER A 751 -18.57 -47.28 14.66
C SER A 751 -19.77 -46.43 15.12
N SER A 752 -19.87 -46.15 16.43
CA SER A 752 -20.91 -45.28 16.98
C SER A 752 -20.84 -43.84 16.43
N ILE A 753 -19.65 -43.38 16.01
CA ILE A 753 -19.42 -42.02 15.51
C ILE A 753 -20.06 -41.84 14.13
N SER A 754 -19.88 -42.79 13.22
CA SER A 754 -20.50 -42.75 11.89
C SER A 754 -22.02 -42.80 12.00
N ASP A 755 -22.54 -43.68 12.86
CA ASP A 755 -23.98 -43.84 13.04
C ASP A 755 -24.61 -42.59 13.67
N ALA A 756 -23.93 -41.93 14.61
CA ALA A 756 -24.41 -40.68 15.22
C ALA A 756 -24.50 -39.54 14.18
N TYR A 757 -23.52 -39.44 13.28
CA TYR A 757 -23.53 -38.45 12.19
C TYR A 757 -24.66 -38.73 11.18
N GLU A 758 -24.87 -39.98 10.79
CA GLU A 758 -25.94 -40.36 9.88
C GLU A 758 -27.33 -40.12 10.49
N ARG A 759 -27.53 -40.49 11.76
CA ARG A 759 -28.78 -40.20 12.49
C ARG A 759 -29.03 -38.69 12.62
N ALA A 760 -27.99 -37.88 12.88
CA ALA A 760 -28.11 -36.43 12.90
C ALA A 760 -28.53 -35.85 11.54
N SER A 761 -28.03 -36.44 10.44
CA SER A 761 -28.47 -36.07 9.09
C SER A 761 -29.94 -36.43 8.82
N GLU A 762 -30.36 -37.66 9.15
CA GLU A 762 -31.73 -38.13 8.96
C GLU A 762 -32.77 -37.24 9.66
N HIS A 763 -32.41 -36.71 10.82
CA HIS A 763 -33.27 -35.85 11.65
C HIS A 763 -33.12 -34.36 11.36
N GLY A 764 -32.26 -33.98 10.40
CA GLY A 764 -32.01 -32.58 10.02
C GLY A 764 -31.37 -31.77 11.16
N ASP A 765 -30.36 -32.35 11.82
CA ASP A 765 -29.62 -31.78 12.96
C ASP A 765 -28.17 -31.37 12.61
N LEU A 766 -27.85 -31.28 11.32
CA LEU A 766 -26.55 -30.83 10.82
C LEU A 766 -26.66 -29.40 10.26
N HIS A 767 -26.44 -28.38 11.08
CA HIS A 767 -26.35 -26.99 10.63
C HIS A 767 -24.93 -26.45 10.78
N LEU A 768 -24.59 -25.47 9.95
CA LEU A 768 -23.29 -24.81 10.01
C LEU A 768 -23.11 -24.08 11.35
N GLY A 769 -22.01 -24.35 12.05
CA GLY A 769 -21.72 -23.79 13.37
C GLY A 769 -22.17 -24.64 14.56
N ASP A 770 -22.76 -25.82 14.31
CA ASP A 770 -23.09 -26.81 15.33
C ASP A 770 -21.87 -27.67 15.68
N LEU A 771 -21.81 -28.10 16.95
CA LEU A 771 -20.78 -28.98 17.49
C LEU A 771 -21.44 -30.18 18.16
N HIS A 772 -21.27 -31.37 17.58
CA HIS A 772 -21.82 -32.61 18.14
C HIS A 772 -20.77 -33.33 18.98
N LEU A 773 -21.09 -33.57 20.24
CA LEU A 773 -20.16 -34.19 21.21
C LEU A 773 -20.58 -35.63 21.51
N ILE A 774 -19.74 -36.59 21.13
CA ILE A 774 -20.00 -38.01 21.26
C ILE A 774 -19.07 -38.58 22.33
N LYS A 775 -19.63 -39.15 23.40
CA LYS A 775 -18.89 -39.91 24.40
C LYS A 775 -18.66 -41.32 23.88
N LEU A 776 -17.43 -41.81 23.93
CA LEU A 776 -17.12 -43.19 23.60
C LEU A 776 -17.34 -44.05 24.85
N GLU A 777 -18.25 -45.02 24.76
CA GLU A 777 -18.41 -46.04 25.79
C GLU A 777 -17.36 -47.14 25.53
N ASP A 778 -16.60 -47.51 26.57
CA ASP A 778 -15.60 -48.56 26.48
C ASP A 778 -16.30 -49.93 26.45
N ASP A 779 -16.57 -50.44 25.25
CA ASP A 779 -16.94 -51.84 25.06
C ASP A 779 -15.70 -52.73 25.23
N CYS A 780 -15.37 -53.09 26.47
CA CYS A 780 -14.63 -54.32 26.78
C CYS A 780 -15.06 -54.87 28.15
N ASP A 781 -15.78 -55.99 28.12
CA ASP A 781 -15.68 -57.04 29.14
C ASP A 781 -14.21 -57.45 29.27
N ASP A 782 -13.43 -56.73 30.07
CA ASP A 782 -12.19 -57.26 30.63
C ASP A 782 -11.94 -56.63 32.00
N GLN A 783 -11.96 -57.48 33.01
CA GLN A 783 -11.65 -57.15 34.39
C GLN A 783 -10.19 -56.72 34.49
N ASN A 784 -9.89 -55.43 34.32
CA ASN A 784 -8.70 -54.79 34.87
C ASN A 784 -9.03 -53.34 35.22
N LEU A 785 -9.29 -53.12 36.51
CA LEU A 785 -9.29 -51.81 37.15
C LEU A 785 -7.85 -51.27 37.10
N ASP A 786 -7.60 -50.25 36.28
CA ASP A 786 -6.91 -49.01 36.65
C ASP A 786 -6.71 -48.08 35.41
N ASP A 787 -7.20 -46.84 35.53
CA ASP A 787 -6.89 -45.63 34.74
C ASP A 787 -6.90 -45.69 33.20
N ASN A 788 -8.09 -45.77 32.59
CA ASN A 788 -8.28 -45.29 31.20
C ASN A 788 -9.16 -44.04 31.20
N ALA A 789 -8.57 -42.90 30.83
CA ALA A 789 -9.26 -41.61 30.77
C ALA A 789 -10.36 -41.59 29.67
N SER A 790 -11.52 -41.01 30.00
CA SER A 790 -12.66 -40.94 29.08
C SER A 790 -12.34 -40.16 27.80
N LYS A 791 -12.56 -40.79 26.64
CA LYS A 791 -12.35 -40.18 25.31
C LYS A 791 -13.67 -39.67 24.73
N MET A 792 -13.64 -38.46 24.19
CA MET A 792 -14.80 -37.82 23.56
C MET A 792 -14.43 -37.33 22.16
N VAL A 793 -15.38 -37.37 21.23
CA VAL A 793 -15.19 -36.89 19.86
C VAL A 793 -16.13 -35.71 19.61
N ALA A 794 -15.55 -34.57 19.23
CA ALA A 794 -16.27 -33.35 18.89
C ALA A 794 -16.27 -33.15 17.37
N LEU A 795 -17.44 -33.30 16.76
CA LEU A 795 -17.66 -33.13 15.33
C LEU A 795 -18.19 -31.73 15.04
N ALA A 796 -17.35 -30.89 14.43
CA ALA A 796 -17.66 -29.50 14.10
C ALA A 796 -18.18 -29.36 12.67
N VAL A 797 -19.40 -28.86 12.50
CA VAL A 797 -20.03 -28.69 11.18
C VAL A 797 -19.63 -27.33 10.58
N VAL A 798 -18.58 -27.34 9.75
CA VAL A 798 -17.95 -26.09 9.25
C VAL A 798 -18.02 -25.97 7.72
N GLN A 799 -18.36 -27.04 7.01
CA GLN A 799 -18.44 -27.08 5.55
C GLN A 799 -19.87 -27.32 5.03
N SER A 800 -20.26 -26.55 4.01
CA SER A 800 -21.53 -26.75 3.31
C SER A 800 -21.35 -27.71 2.13
N TYR A 801 -22.25 -28.69 2.00
CA TYR A 801 -22.28 -29.61 0.88
C TYR A 801 -23.43 -29.25 -0.08
N ASN A 802 -23.13 -29.05 -1.35
CA ASN A 802 -24.14 -28.80 -2.38
C ASN A 802 -23.86 -29.63 -3.65
N PRO A 803 -24.68 -30.65 -3.95
CA PRO A 803 -24.45 -31.56 -5.07
C PRO A 803 -24.63 -30.90 -6.45
N ARG A 804 -25.19 -29.67 -6.50
CA ARG A 804 -25.38 -28.92 -7.76
C ARG A 804 -24.16 -28.09 -8.17
N ARG A 805 -23.12 -28.01 -7.33
CA ARG A 805 -21.91 -27.22 -7.60
C ARG A 805 -20.81 -28.09 -8.22
N LYS A 806 -19.97 -27.48 -9.07
CA LYS A 806 -18.81 -28.11 -9.73
C LYS A 806 -17.77 -28.61 -8.73
N VAL A 807 -17.62 -27.92 -7.60
CA VAL A 807 -16.95 -28.40 -6.39
C VAL A 807 -18.03 -28.54 -5.30
N PRO A 808 -18.35 -29.76 -4.87
CA PRO A 808 -19.52 -30.00 -4.04
C PRO A 808 -19.37 -29.53 -2.58
N ARG A 809 -18.14 -29.37 -2.08
CA ARG A 809 -17.85 -28.86 -0.73
C ARG A 809 -17.40 -27.40 -0.77
N SER A 810 -17.89 -26.57 0.17
CA SER A 810 -17.36 -25.21 0.35
C SER A 810 -16.05 -25.20 1.13
N GLU A 811 -15.32 -24.09 1.03
CA GLU A 811 -14.24 -23.76 1.96
C GLU A 811 -14.74 -23.71 3.41
N ILE A 812 -13.80 -23.86 4.35
CA ILE A 812 -14.05 -23.84 5.80
C ILE A 812 -14.40 -22.41 6.20
N SER A 813 -15.62 -22.20 6.72
CA SER A 813 -16.03 -20.88 7.19
C SER A 813 -15.39 -20.54 8.55
N LEU A 814 -14.55 -19.51 8.59
CA LEU A 814 -13.87 -19.07 9.83
C LEU A 814 -14.84 -18.66 10.94
N VAL A 815 -15.98 -18.04 10.60
CA VAL A 815 -16.99 -17.60 11.58
C VAL A 815 -17.65 -18.80 12.26
N ASN A 816 -17.97 -19.83 11.48
CA ASN A 816 -18.55 -21.06 12.02
C ASN A 816 -17.51 -21.88 12.80
N LEU A 817 -16.25 -21.88 12.33
CA LEU A 817 -15.14 -22.51 13.05
C LEU A 817 -14.92 -21.85 14.42
N GLU A 818 -14.97 -20.52 14.51
CA GLU A 818 -14.85 -19.80 15.77
C GLU A 818 -15.97 -20.19 16.75
N SER A 819 -17.22 -20.28 16.27
CA SER A 819 -18.35 -20.74 17.07
C SER A 819 -18.14 -22.16 17.61
N CYS A 820 -17.72 -23.10 16.75
CA CYS A 820 -17.45 -24.47 17.14
C CYS A 820 -16.27 -24.60 18.11
N LEU A 821 -15.20 -23.81 17.93
CA LEU A 821 -14.05 -23.79 18.82
C LEU A 821 -14.41 -23.24 20.21
N SER A 822 -15.25 -22.22 20.27
CA SER A 822 -15.75 -21.68 21.54
C SER A 822 -16.56 -22.74 22.32
N LYS A 823 -17.48 -23.45 21.63
CA LYS A 823 -18.26 -24.56 22.21
C LYS A 823 -17.37 -25.73 22.66
N ALA A 824 -16.36 -26.08 21.86
CA ALA A 824 -15.44 -27.16 22.17
C ALA A 824 -14.58 -26.82 23.40
N ALA A 825 -14.08 -25.58 23.47
CA ALA A 825 -13.28 -25.12 24.60
C ALA A 825 -14.09 -25.02 25.90
N PHE A 826 -15.35 -24.56 25.83
CA PHE A 826 -16.26 -24.56 26.97
C PHE A 826 -16.53 -25.98 27.50
N SER A 827 -16.81 -26.93 26.60
CA SER A 827 -17.03 -28.34 26.98
C SER A 827 -15.76 -28.99 27.52
N ALA A 828 -14.59 -28.64 26.98
CA ALA A 828 -13.29 -29.09 27.48
C ALA A 828 -13.04 -28.60 28.91
N ALA A 829 -13.33 -27.33 29.22
CA ALA A 829 -13.21 -26.79 30.56
C ALA A 829 -14.15 -27.48 31.56
N GLN A 830 -15.40 -27.76 31.16
CA GLN A 830 -16.37 -28.47 32.02
C GLN A 830 -15.94 -29.89 32.38
N ASN A 831 -15.28 -30.59 31.45
CA ASN A 831 -14.84 -31.97 31.64
C ASN A 831 -13.36 -32.09 32.05
N SER A 832 -12.68 -30.95 32.32
CA SER A 832 -11.24 -30.87 32.57
C SER A 832 -10.40 -31.64 31.54
N ALA A 833 -10.82 -31.55 30.27
CA ALA A 833 -10.26 -32.32 29.17
C ALA A 833 -9.33 -31.49 28.28
N SER A 834 -8.35 -32.14 27.68
CA SER A 834 -7.48 -31.54 26.66
C SER A 834 -8.09 -31.69 25.26
N ILE A 835 -7.83 -30.73 24.36
CA ILE A 835 -8.34 -30.78 22.97
C ILE A 835 -7.24 -31.27 22.05
N HIS A 836 -7.54 -32.29 21.24
CA HIS A 836 -6.63 -32.90 20.26
C HIS A 836 -7.19 -32.69 18.85
N MET A 837 -6.46 -32.02 17.97
CA MET A 837 -6.96 -31.70 16.63
C MET A 837 -5.90 -31.84 15.52
N PRO A 838 -6.30 -32.21 14.29
CA PRO A 838 -5.43 -32.11 13.13
C PRO A 838 -5.29 -30.65 12.66
N ARG A 839 -4.22 -30.36 11.91
CA ARG A 839 -4.03 -29.03 11.30
C ARG A 839 -5.13 -28.73 10.26
N ILE A 840 -5.92 -27.68 10.50
CA ILE A 840 -7.03 -27.24 9.66
C ILE A 840 -6.51 -26.31 8.55
N GLY A 841 -6.95 -26.50 7.30
CA GLY A 841 -6.72 -25.56 6.19
C GLY A 841 -5.49 -25.81 5.30
N TYR A 842 -4.74 -26.92 5.47
CA TYR A 842 -3.51 -27.15 4.71
C TYR A 842 -3.70 -27.81 3.32
N GLN A 843 -4.93 -28.17 2.92
CA GLN A 843 -5.12 -29.02 1.73
C GLN A 843 -4.87 -28.34 0.37
N ASP A 844 -4.94 -27.01 0.26
CA ASP A 844 -4.84 -26.30 -1.03
C ASP A 844 -3.60 -25.38 -1.18
N GLY A 845 -2.68 -25.38 -0.23
CA GLY A 845 -1.38 -24.68 -0.36
C GLY A 845 -1.44 -23.15 -0.52
N SER A 846 -2.63 -22.52 -0.47
CA SER A 846 -2.80 -21.11 -0.86
C SER A 846 -2.94 -20.10 0.29
N ASP A 847 -3.15 -20.48 1.55
CA ASP A 847 -3.44 -19.48 2.59
C ASP A 847 -2.74 -19.71 3.95
N ARG A 848 -1.51 -19.20 4.06
CA ARG A 848 -0.80 -19.03 5.35
C ARG A 848 -1.54 -18.07 6.30
N SER A 849 -2.21 -17.06 5.74
CA SER A 849 -2.98 -16.04 6.47
C SER A 849 -4.15 -16.61 7.26
N GLN A 850 -4.83 -17.62 6.70
CA GLN A 850 -5.93 -18.30 7.37
C GLN A 850 -5.43 -19.11 8.58
N TRP A 851 -4.27 -19.77 8.47
CA TRP A 851 -3.69 -20.51 9.58
C TRP A 851 -3.32 -19.61 10.76
N TYR A 852 -2.67 -18.46 10.53
CA TYR A 852 -2.36 -17.51 11.62
C TYR A 852 -3.62 -16.98 12.31
N THR A 853 -4.69 -16.79 11.55
CA THR A 853 -5.99 -16.39 12.10
C THR A 853 -6.58 -17.49 12.99
N ILE A 854 -6.52 -18.75 12.53
CA ILE A 854 -6.97 -19.93 13.30
C ILE A 854 -6.09 -20.11 14.55
N GLU A 855 -4.78 -19.99 14.43
CA GLU A 855 -3.85 -20.11 15.56
C GLU A 855 -4.11 -19.05 16.64
N ARG A 856 -4.36 -17.80 16.23
CA ARG A 856 -4.77 -16.73 17.16
C ARG A 856 -6.08 -17.06 17.87
N LEU A 857 -7.06 -17.64 17.16
CA LEU A 857 -8.31 -18.09 17.78
C LEU A 857 -8.09 -19.23 18.77
N LEU A 858 -7.23 -20.21 18.43
CA LEU A 858 -6.88 -21.31 19.34
C LEU A 858 -6.21 -20.80 20.61
N ARG A 859 -5.22 -19.90 20.50
CA ARG A 859 -4.56 -19.27 21.66
C ARG A 859 -5.54 -18.45 22.50
N LYS A 860 -6.44 -17.69 21.85
CA LYS A 860 -7.51 -16.94 22.52
C LYS A 860 -8.40 -17.85 23.37
N TYR A 861 -8.93 -18.94 22.82
CA TYR A 861 -9.83 -19.82 23.57
C TYR A 861 -9.11 -20.74 24.57
N ALA A 862 -7.87 -21.16 24.29
CA ALA A 862 -7.03 -21.85 25.26
C ALA A 862 -6.81 -21.01 26.52
N SER A 863 -6.54 -19.71 26.33
CA SER A 863 -6.33 -18.75 27.41
C SER A 863 -7.63 -18.43 28.16
N ILE A 864 -8.74 -18.18 27.46
CA ILE A 864 -10.04 -17.85 28.09
C ILE A 864 -10.54 -18.99 29.00
N TYR A 865 -10.40 -20.24 28.54
CA TYR A 865 -10.96 -21.40 29.24
C TYR A 865 -9.93 -22.20 30.05
N ASN A 866 -8.67 -21.75 30.05
CA ASN A 866 -7.55 -22.39 30.75
C ASN A 866 -7.38 -23.88 30.42
N ILE A 867 -7.34 -24.20 29.13
CA ILE A 867 -7.24 -25.57 28.60
C ILE A 867 -6.01 -25.76 27.71
N ASN A 868 -5.49 -26.99 27.67
CA ASN A 868 -4.41 -27.37 26.76
C ASN A 868 -4.96 -27.83 25.41
N ILE A 869 -4.44 -27.26 24.32
CA ILE A 869 -4.81 -27.62 22.96
C ILE A 869 -3.61 -28.20 22.23
N TYR A 870 -3.72 -29.45 21.76
CA TYR A 870 -2.69 -30.16 21.00
C TYR A 870 -3.04 -30.21 19.52
N VAL A 871 -2.17 -29.65 18.68
CA VAL A 871 -2.29 -29.66 17.21
C VAL A 871 -1.29 -30.66 16.61
N TYR A 872 -1.80 -31.64 15.86
CA TYR A 872 -1.01 -32.76 15.34
C TYR A 872 -0.50 -32.54 13.92
N TYR A 873 0.77 -32.90 13.68
CA TYR A 873 1.43 -32.92 12.37
C TYR A 873 1.68 -34.35 11.91
N TYR A 874 1.23 -34.66 10.69
CA TYR A 874 1.59 -35.91 10.02
C TYR A 874 2.86 -35.74 9.19
N ARG A 875 3.86 -36.60 9.42
CA ARG A 875 4.99 -36.74 8.51
C ARG A 875 4.48 -37.47 7.27
N ARG A 876 4.38 -36.81 6.11
CA ARG A 876 4.25 -37.53 4.85
C ARG A 876 5.51 -38.38 4.70
N SER A 877 5.41 -39.69 4.86
CA SER A 877 6.43 -40.61 4.36
C SER A 877 6.61 -40.31 2.87
N ARG A 878 7.85 -40.05 2.46
CA ARG A 878 8.21 -39.75 1.07
C ARG A 878 7.70 -40.79 0.10
#